data_AF-A0A1U8BZW0-F1
#
_entry.id   AF-A0A1U8BZW0-F1
#
_cell.length_a   1.000
_cell.length_b   1.000
_cell.length_c   1.000
_cell.angle_alpha   90.00
_cell.angle_beta   90.00
_cell.angle_gamma   90.00
#
_symmetry.space_group_name_H-M   'P 1'
#
loop_
_entity.id
_entity.type
_entity.pdbx_description
1 polymer ?
#
loop_
_entity_poly.entity_id
_entity_poly.type
_entity_poly.pdbx_seq_one_letter_code
_entity_poly.pdbx_strand_id
1 'polypeptide(L)'
;MAARVLVIGSGGREHTLAWKLAQSHHVKQVLVAPGNAGTACCGKISNAAVFVSDHAVLAQFCKDEKIELVVVGPEAPLAAGVVEDLTRAGVRCFGPTAQAAQLESSKKFAKEFMDRHGIPTAQWRAFTSPEDACSFIMSADFPALVVKASGLAAGKGVIVAESKEEACRAVQEIMREKSFGAAGETVVVEEFLEGEEVSCLCFTDGKTVAPMPPAQDHKRLLDGDQGPNTGGMGAYCPTPQVPKDLLLKIKTTILQRTVDGMRQEGVPYTGILYAGIMLTKDGPKVLEFNCRFGDPECQVILPLLKSDLYEVIQSTLDGMLNTCLPVWLENHTAITVVMASKGYPGAYAKGVEITGFPEAQALGLQVFHAGTALKEGRVVTSGGRVLTVTAVRENLVSALEEAKKGLAAIKFEGAVYRKDIGFRAVAFLQRPRGLTYKDSGVDIAAGNMLVKKIQPLAKATSRPGCNVDLGGFAGLFDLKAAGFKDPLLASGTDGVGTKLKIAQLCSKHDTIGQDLVAMCVNDILAQGAEPLFFLDYFSCGKLDLRTTEAVVAGIAGACGQAGCALLGGETAEMPDMYPPGEYDLAGFAVGAMERDQKLPQLERITEGDVVVGVASSGLHSNGFSLVRKIVARSSLQYSSPAPDGCGDQTLGDLLLTPTKIYSHSLLPIIRSGRVKALAHITGGGLLENIPRVLPQKLGVDLDACTWRIPKIFSWLQREGQLSEEEMARTFNCGIGAALVVSKDQTDQILHDIGQRREEAWVIGNVVACPEGSPRVRVKNLTEALQMNGAVVSNGFLSHLPAQQKSRVAVLISGTGSNLQALIDSTRDPKSSTHIVVVISNKAGVTGLDKAEKAGIPTRVINHKLYKNRVEFDNAVDHVLEEFSVDIVCLAGFMRILSGPFVKKWDGKMLNVHPSLLPSFKGSNAHEQVLEAGVRITGCTVHFVAEDVDAGQIILQEAVPVKRGDTVATLSERVKVAEHKIFPEALQLVASGAVRLGEDGKICWITGQ
;
A
#
# COMPACT_ATOMS: atom_id res chain seq x y z
N MET A 1 -5.19 25.88 -7.29
CA MET A 1 -5.01 26.61 -8.57
C MET A 1 -4.41 25.62 -9.54
N ALA A 2 -5.00 25.42 -10.71
CA ALA A 2 -4.46 24.47 -11.67
C ALA A 2 -3.14 25.01 -12.28
N ALA A 3 -2.13 24.14 -12.36
CA ALA A 3 -0.76 24.40 -12.75
C ALA A 3 -0.61 24.63 -14.27
N ARG A 4 0.36 25.46 -14.66
CA ARG A 4 0.85 25.53 -16.04
C ARG A 4 2.21 24.86 -16.11
N VAL A 5 2.38 23.98 -17.08
CA VAL A 5 3.64 23.25 -17.29
C VAL A 5 4.21 23.64 -18.63
N LEU A 6 5.53 23.79 -18.70
CA LEU A 6 6.25 24.01 -19.96
C LEU A 6 7.06 22.77 -20.32
N VAL A 7 6.91 22.24 -21.52
CA VAL A 7 7.73 21.16 -22.08
C VAL A 7 8.66 21.75 -23.14
N ILE A 8 9.96 21.53 -23.01
CA ILE A 8 10.97 21.98 -23.97
C ILE A 8 11.22 20.88 -25.00
N GLY A 9 11.10 21.22 -26.28
CA GLY A 9 11.39 20.37 -27.44
C GLY A 9 10.24 20.36 -28.46
N SER A 10 10.34 19.46 -29.45
CA SER A 10 9.47 19.46 -30.63
C SER A 10 9.28 18.09 -31.29
N GLY A 11 9.77 17.02 -30.68
CA GLY A 11 9.73 15.65 -31.18
C GLY A 11 8.50 14.87 -30.72
N GLY A 12 8.51 13.57 -31.01
CA GLY A 12 7.43 12.65 -30.61
C GLY A 12 7.40 12.46 -29.10
N ARG A 13 8.58 12.40 -28.46
CA ARG A 13 8.73 12.38 -27.00
C ARG A 13 8.04 13.56 -26.33
N GLU A 14 8.27 14.78 -26.83
CA GLU A 14 7.67 15.97 -26.21
C GLU A 14 6.16 16.04 -26.40
N HIS A 15 5.64 15.55 -27.53
CA HIS A 15 4.20 15.37 -27.69
C HIS A 15 3.66 14.35 -26.68
N THR A 16 4.31 13.20 -26.47
CA THR A 16 3.86 12.22 -25.47
C THR A 16 3.92 12.77 -24.04
N LEU A 17 4.97 13.52 -23.68
CA LEU A 17 5.07 14.21 -22.39
C LEU A 17 3.90 15.19 -22.20
N ALA A 18 3.65 16.03 -23.21
CA ALA A 18 2.56 17.00 -23.15
C ALA A 18 1.18 16.32 -23.07
N TRP A 19 0.96 15.28 -23.86
CA TRP A 19 -0.23 14.43 -23.83
C TRP A 19 -0.45 13.81 -22.44
N LYS A 20 0.60 13.27 -21.83
CA LYS A 20 0.49 12.59 -20.52
C LYS A 20 0.27 13.60 -19.40
N LEU A 21 0.95 14.75 -19.43
CA LEU A 21 0.76 15.83 -18.45
C LEU A 21 -0.63 16.47 -18.54
N ALA A 22 -1.19 16.59 -19.75
CA ALA A 22 -2.54 17.14 -19.93
C ALA A 22 -3.65 16.28 -19.30
N GLN A 23 -3.40 14.98 -19.08
CA GLN A 23 -4.33 14.08 -18.38
C GLN A 23 -4.46 14.40 -16.89
N SER A 24 -3.44 15.04 -16.29
CA SER A 24 -3.46 15.41 -14.88
C SER A 24 -4.62 16.37 -14.57
N HIS A 25 -5.33 16.12 -13.47
CA HIS A 25 -6.34 17.04 -12.96
C HIS A 25 -5.72 18.31 -12.37
N HIS A 26 -4.44 18.26 -11.98
CA HIS A 26 -3.69 19.40 -11.44
C HIS A 26 -3.24 20.38 -12.51
N VAL A 27 -3.13 19.93 -13.77
CA VAL A 27 -2.64 20.75 -14.89
C VAL A 27 -3.80 21.38 -15.66
N LYS A 28 -3.81 22.71 -15.77
CA LYS A 28 -4.76 23.43 -16.65
C LYS A 28 -4.26 23.62 -18.07
N GLN A 29 -2.94 23.75 -18.24
CA GLN A 29 -2.34 24.06 -19.52
C GLN A 29 -0.92 23.48 -19.61
N VAL A 30 -0.61 22.90 -20.76
CA VAL A 30 0.75 22.49 -21.12
C VAL A 30 1.20 23.34 -22.30
N LEU A 31 2.24 24.14 -22.11
CA LEU A 31 2.92 24.84 -23.19
C LEU A 31 4.06 23.97 -23.72
N VAL A 32 4.25 23.93 -25.04
CA VAL A 32 5.38 23.21 -25.66
C VAL A 32 6.22 24.18 -26.48
N ALA A 33 7.53 24.22 -26.23
CA ALA A 33 8.43 25.19 -26.84
C ALA A 33 9.55 24.51 -27.65
N PRO A 34 9.58 24.65 -29.00
CA PRO A 34 8.57 25.29 -29.85
C PRO A 34 7.36 24.39 -30.17
N GLY A 35 7.41 23.10 -29.83
CA GLY A 35 6.37 22.14 -30.20
C GLY A 35 6.33 21.82 -31.70
N ASN A 36 5.22 21.21 -32.14
CA ASN A 36 4.98 20.76 -33.51
C ASN A 36 3.47 20.82 -33.84
N ALA A 37 3.06 20.35 -35.02
CA ALA A 37 1.64 20.43 -35.41
C ALA A 37 0.68 19.69 -34.46
N GLY A 38 1.11 18.57 -33.87
CA GLY A 38 0.28 17.79 -32.95
C GLY A 38 0.07 18.45 -31.58
N THR A 39 0.96 19.35 -31.20
CA THR A 39 0.92 20.10 -29.93
C THR A 39 0.36 21.52 -30.07
N ALA A 40 0.04 21.94 -31.30
CA ALA A 40 -0.37 23.32 -31.59
C ALA A 40 -1.74 23.70 -31.00
N CYS A 41 -2.72 22.78 -31.01
CA CYS A 41 -4.08 23.03 -30.51
C CYS A 41 -4.78 21.71 -30.12
N CYS A 42 -4.39 21.13 -28.99
CA CYS A 42 -4.93 19.85 -28.51
C CYS A 42 -5.38 19.94 -27.04
N GLY A 43 -6.67 20.24 -26.82
CA GLY A 43 -7.24 20.33 -25.47
C GLY A 43 -6.50 21.35 -24.59
N LYS A 44 -5.75 20.88 -23.58
CA LYS A 44 -4.94 21.71 -22.68
C LYS A 44 -3.56 22.10 -23.25
N ILE A 45 -3.20 21.62 -24.45
CA ILE A 45 -1.86 21.72 -25.02
C ILE A 45 -1.83 22.80 -26.11
N SER A 46 -0.84 23.68 -26.05
CA SER A 46 -0.58 24.69 -27.07
C SER A 46 0.92 24.96 -27.22
N ASN A 47 1.36 25.39 -28.41
CA ASN A 47 2.75 25.75 -28.64
C ASN A 47 3.08 27.15 -28.11
N ALA A 48 4.34 27.38 -27.73
CA ALA A 48 4.86 28.67 -27.31
C ALA A 48 6.10 29.06 -28.15
N ALA A 49 6.10 30.29 -28.64
CA ALA A 49 7.23 30.87 -29.37
C ALA A 49 8.21 31.54 -28.39
N VAL A 50 8.90 30.73 -27.57
CA VAL A 50 9.98 31.18 -26.68
C VAL A 50 11.31 30.62 -27.13
N PHE A 51 12.36 31.45 -27.07
CA PHE A 51 13.70 31.05 -27.48
C PHE A 51 14.39 30.26 -26.35
N VAL A 52 14.36 28.93 -26.47
CA VAL A 52 14.77 28.00 -25.39
C VAL A 52 16.27 28.00 -25.09
N SER A 53 17.10 28.50 -26.01
CA SER A 53 18.56 28.59 -25.83
C SER A 53 19.02 29.86 -25.10
N ASP A 54 18.13 30.84 -24.89
CA ASP A 54 18.40 31.98 -24.02
C ASP A 54 17.69 31.77 -22.68
N HIS A 55 18.45 31.31 -21.68
CA HIS A 55 17.89 30.93 -20.39
C HIS A 55 17.32 32.12 -19.61
N ALA A 56 17.82 33.34 -19.85
CA ALA A 56 17.30 34.55 -19.20
C ALA A 56 15.91 34.90 -19.75
N VAL A 57 15.77 34.87 -21.08
CA VAL A 57 14.47 35.06 -21.75
C VAL A 57 13.49 33.95 -21.36
N LEU A 58 13.95 32.69 -21.31
CA LEU A 58 13.13 31.55 -20.91
C LEU A 58 12.65 31.67 -19.45
N ALA A 59 13.54 32.06 -18.52
CA ALA A 59 13.18 32.28 -17.12
C ALA A 59 12.13 33.39 -16.95
N GLN A 60 12.28 34.49 -17.71
CA GLN A 60 11.33 35.60 -17.67
C GLN A 60 9.97 35.17 -18.25
N PHE A 61 9.98 34.46 -19.37
CA PHE A 61 8.76 33.87 -19.95
C PHE A 61 8.03 32.96 -18.95
N CYS A 62 8.77 32.10 -18.23
CA CYS A 62 8.19 31.23 -17.21
C CYS A 62 7.51 32.02 -16.08
N LYS A 63 8.07 33.16 -15.68
CA LYS A 63 7.46 34.04 -14.66
C LYS A 63 6.21 34.73 -15.18
N ASP A 64 6.28 35.26 -16.39
CA ASP A 64 5.17 36.00 -17.02
C ASP A 64 3.96 35.08 -17.25
N GLU A 65 4.20 33.86 -17.77
CA GLU A 65 3.16 32.85 -18.01
C GLU A 65 2.77 32.05 -16.76
N LYS A 66 3.42 32.31 -15.61
CA LYS A 66 3.21 31.60 -14.34
C LYS A 66 3.36 30.09 -14.48
N ILE A 67 4.44 29.67 -15.12
CA ILE A 67 4.84 28.27 -15.26
C ILE A 67 5.28 27.72 -13.90
N GLU A 68 4.63 26.64 -13.46
CA GLU A 68 4.90 26.02 -12.17
C GLU A 68 6.13 25.11 -12.21
N LEU A 69 6.29 24.36 -13.30
CA LEU A 69 7.49 23.58 -13.58
C LEU A 69 7.76 23.47 -15.08
N VAL A 70 9.03 23.33 -15.42
CA VAL A 70 9.54 23.06 -16.77
C VAL A 70 9.98 21.60 -16.86
N VAL A 71 9.68 20.92 -17.96
CA VAL A 71 10.15 19.55 -18.26
C VAL A 71 11.01 19.61 -19.50
N VAL A 72 12.27 19.20 -19.39
CA VAL A 72 13.22 19.21 -20.51
C VAL A 72 13.16 17.88 -21.25
N GLY A 73 12.76 17.91 -22.52
CA GLY A 73 12.71 16.73 -23.38
C GLY A 73 14.07 16.34 -23.99
N PRO A 74 14.74 17.23 -24.75
CA PRO A 74 16.00 16.93 -25.42
C PRO A 74 17.24 17.15 -24.54
N GLU A 75 18.35 16.52 -24.95
CA GLU A 75 19.60 16.60 -24.20
C GLU A 75 20.29 17.97 -24.26
N ALA A 76 20.28 18.63 -25.42
CA ALA A 76 21.10 19.82 -25.62
C ALA A 76 20.87 20.94 -24.59
N PRO A 77 19.61 21.26 -24.18
CA PRO A 77 19.37 22.20 -23.09
C PRO A 77 19.91 21.74 -21.72
N LEU A 78 19.88 20.43 -21.42
CA LEU A 78 20.42 19.89 -20.17
C LEU A 78 21.93 20.10 -20.09
N ALA A 79 22.65 19.72 -21.15
CA ALA A 79 24.10 19.92 -21.25
C ALA A 79 24.49 21.42 -21.24
N ALA A 80 23.60 22.31 -21.68
CA ALA A 80 23.80 23.76 -21.64
C ALA A 80 23.53 24.39 -20.26
N GLY A 81 23.00 23.64 -19.28
CA GLY A 81 22.77 24.15 -17.91
C GLY A 81 21.41 24.80 -17.69
N VAL A 82 20.40 24.47 -18.52
CA VAL A 82 19.06 25.06 -18.41
C VAL A 82 18.44 24.84 -17.02
N VAL A 83 18.72 23.69 -16.37
CA VAL A 83 18.15 23.34 -15.07
C VAL A 83 18.70 24.26 -13.99
N GLU A 84 20.02 24.45 -13.93
CA GLU A 84 20.66 25.33 -12.95
C GLU A 84 20.25 26.79 -13.13
N ASP A 85 20.21 27.27 -14.38
CA ASP A 85 19.91 28.66 -14.67
C ASP A 85 18.45 29.00 -14.34
N LEU A 86 17.50 28.13 -14.69
CA LEU A 86 16.09 28.30 -14.32
C LEU A 86 15.88 28.20 -12.82
N THR A 87 16.53 27.22 -12.15
CA THR A 87 16.42 27.05 -10.69
C THR A 87 16.97 28.27 -9.96
N ARG A 88 18.12 28.82 -10.40
CA ARG A 88 18.70 30.05 -9.85
C ARG A 88 17.78 31.26 -10.05
N ALA A 89 17.02 31.28 -11.15
CA ALA A 89 16.02 32.30 -11.42
C ALA A 89 14.68 32.10 -10.68
N GLY A 90 14.55 31.03 -9.87
CA GLY A 90 13.35 30.72 -9.09
C GLY A 90 12.29 29.90 -9.85
N VAL A 91 12.65 29.28 -10.97
CA VAL A 91 11.77 28.46 -11.80
C VAL A 91 12.13 26.98 -11.62
N ARG A 92 11.16 26.14 -11.25
CA ARG A 92 11.38 24.70 -11.07
C ARG A 92 11.60 24.03 -12.43
N CYS A 93 12.64 23.22 -12.57
CA CYS A 93 12.98 22.55 -13.82
C CYS A 93 13.32 21.07 -13.60
N PHE A 94 12.61 20.18 -14.29
CA PHE A 94 12.79 18.73 -14.24
C PHE A 94 13.79 18.27 -15.30
N GLY A 95 14.91 17.74 -14.80
CA GLY A 95 16.05 17.26 -15.56
C GLY A 95 17.32 17.36 -14.71
N PRO A 96 18.41 16.69 -15.10
CA PRO A 96 19.69 16.81 -14.40
C PRO A 96 20.36 18.15 -14.67
N THR A 97 21.21 18.57 -13.74
CA THR A 97 22.15 19.69 -13.93
C THR A 97 23.13 19.37 -15.07
N ALA A 98 23.77 20.37 -15.68
CA ALA A 98 24.80 20.16 -16.70
C ALA A 98 25.96 19.28 -16.20
N GLN A 99 26.33 19.44 -14.92
CA GLN A 99 27.33 18.56 -14.28
C GLN A 99 26.83 17.11 -14.20
N ALA A 100 25.58 16.88 -13.79
CA ALA A 100 25.01 15.54 -13.75
C ALA A 100 24.79 14.95 -15.15
N ALA A 101 24.49 15.80 -16.13
CA ALA A 101 24.32 15.44 -17.54
C ALA A 101 25.64 15.06 -18.22
N GLN A 102 26.80 15.17 -17.55
CA GLN A 102 28.06 14.61 -18.05
C GLN A 102 28.01 13.10 -18.26
N LEU A 103 27.09 12.38 -17.58
CA LEU A 103 26.83 10.97 -17.85
C LEU A 103 26.42 10.69 -19.31
N GLU A 104 25.76 11.63 -19.99
CA GLU A 104 25.46 11.54 -21.43
C GLU A 104 26.44 12.38 -22.28
N SER A 105 26.66 13.63 -21.88
CA SER A 105 27.39 14.60 -22.70
C SER A 105 28.90 14.34 -22.81
N SER A 106 29.46 13.50 -21.94
CA SER A 106 30.85 13.03 -22.02
C SER A 106 30.95 11.53 -21.78
N LYS A 107 31.09 10.74 -22.86
CA LYS A 107 31.24 9.29 -22.73
C LYS A 107 32.48 8.91 -21.94
N LYS A 108 33.58 9.66 -22.08
CA LYS A 108 34.77 9.48 -21.23
C LYS A 108 34.41 9.59 -19.75
N PHE A 109 33.70 10.66 -19.35
CA PHE A 109 33.27 10.84 -17.96
C PHE A 109 32.41 9.67 -17.48
N ALA A 110 31.42 9.26 -18.28
CA ALA A 110 30.53 8.16 -17.93
C ALA A 110 31.28 6.85 -17.68
N LYS A 111 32.28 6.54 -18.51
CA LYS A 111 33.08 5.32 -18.36
C LYS A 111 34.01 5.37 -17.14
N GLU A 112 34.69 6.50 -16.91
CA GLU A 112 35.50 6.71 -15.70
C GLU A 112 34.64 6.65 -14.43
N PHE A 113 33.43 7.21 -14.47
CA PHE A 113 32.47 7.14 -13.38
C PHE A 113 32.05 5.69 -13.09
N MET A 114 31.72 4.92 -14.13
CA MET A 114 31.36 3.51 -13.95
C MET A 114 32.51 2.69 -13.34
N ASP A 115 33.75 2.93 -13.75
CA ASP A 115 34.92 2.26 -13.17
C ASP A 115 35.09 2.62 -11.69
N ARG A 116 34.99 3.91 -11.33
CA ARG A 116 35.12 4.37 -9.93
C ARG A 116 34.11 3.74 -8.99
N HIS A 117 32.89 3.50 -9.47
CA HIS A 117 31.79 2.97 -8.65
C HIS A 117 31.53 1.47 -8.86
N GLY A 118 32.32 0.78 -9.69
CA GLY A 118 32.15 -0.64 -9.98
C GLY A 118 30.81 -0.94 -10.65
N ILE A 119 30.37 -0.10 -11.59
CA ILE A 119 29.18 -0.32 -12.41
C ILE A 119 29.60 -1.13 -13.65
N PRO A 120 28.97 -2.28 -13.93
CA PRO A 120 29.38 -3.13 -15.05
C PRO A 120 29.25 -2.43 -16.41
N THR A 121 30.33 -2.37 -17.18
CA THR A 121 30.37 -1.82 -18.54
C THR A 121 31.38 -2.60 -19.41
N ALA A 122 31.43 -2.30 -20.72
CA ALA A 122 32.44 -2.79 -21.64
C ALA A 122 33.85 -2.33 -21.23
N GLN A 123 34.86 -3.18 -21.39
CA GLN A 123 36.27 -2.74 -21.24
C GLN A 123 36.57 -1.63 -22.24
N TRP A 124 37.35 -0.63 -21.84
CA TRP A 124 37.47 0.59 -22.65
C TRP A 124 38.76 1.37 -22.37
N ARG A 125 39.08 2.30 -23.28
CA ARG A 125 40.08 3.35 -23.07
C ARG A 125 39.75 4.59 -23.90
N ALA A 126 40.10 5.78 -23.42
CA ALA A 126 39.94 7.04 -24.15
C ALA A 126 41.26 7.56 -24.72
N PHE A 127 41.18 8.24 -25.87
CA PHE A 127 42.34 8.74 -26.60
C PHE A 127 42.08 10.14 -27.17
N THR A 128 43.14 10.96 -27.16
CA THR A 128 43.21 12.27 -27.84
C THR A 128 44.19 12.25 -29.02
N SER A 129 44.85 11.10 -29.26
CA SER A 129 45.76 10.84 -30.37
C SER A 129 45.19 9.69 -31.22
N PRO A 130 44.97 9.88 -32.52
CA PRO A 130 44.48 8.81 -33.39
C PRO A 130 45.52 7.68 -33.54
N GLU A 131 46.81 7.98 -33.48
CA GLU A 131 47.88 6.98 -33.54
C GLU A 131 47.84 6.04 -32.32
N ASP A 132 47.66 6.61 -31.12
CA ASP A 132 47.59 5.82 -29.87
C ASP A 132 46.31 4.97 -29.83
N ALA A 133 45.19 5.52 -30.30
CA ALA A 133 43.94 4.79 -30.41
C ALA A 133 44.05 3.58 -31.36
N CYS A 134 44.65 3.77 -32.54
CA CYS A 134 44.91 2.68 -33.48
C CYS A 134 45.86 1.64 -32.88
N SER A 135 46.93 2.07 -32.19
CA SER A 135 47.85 1.14 -31.51
C SER A 135 47.12 0.28 -30.49
N PHE A 136 46.23 0.87 -29.68
CA PHE A 136 45.43 0.14 -28.71
C PHE A 136 44.47 -0.87 -29.37
N ILE A 137 43.77 -0.46 -30.44
CA ILE A 137 42.88 -1.35 -31.21
C ILE A 137 43.67 -2.57 -31.72
N MET A 138 44.87 -2.34 -32.25
CA MET A 138 45.70 -3.40 -32.81
C MET A 138 46.23 -4.35 -31.74
N SER A 139 46.63 -3.83 -30.58
CA SER A 139 47.25 -4.61 -29.50
C SER A 139 46.29 -5.17 -28.45
N ALA A 140 45.01 -4.80 -28.45
CA ALA A 140 44.04 -5.28 -27.45
C ALA A 140 43.79 -6.80 -27.56
N ASP A 141 43.74 -7.47 -26.40
CA ASP A 141 43.45 -8.91 -26.26
C ASP A 141 41.95 -9.23 -26.32
N PHE A 142 41.10 -8.20 -26.48
CA PHE A 142 39.65 -8.29 -26.62
C PHE A 142 39.20 -7.51 -27.87
N PRO A 143 37.97 -7.73 -28.38
CA PRO A 143 37.51 -7.08 -29.61
C PRO A 143 37.21 -5.59 -29.38
N ALA A 144 38.24 -4.75 -29.38
CA ALA A 144 38.17 -3.29 -29.27
C ALA A 144 37.66 -2.65 -30.58
N LEU A 145 36.40 -2.95 -30.92
CA LEU A 145 35.81 -2.66 -32.24
C LEU A 145 34.74 -1.56 -32.22
N VAL A 146 34.38 -1.05 -31.04
CA VAL A 146 33.38 0.03 -30.92
C VAL A 146 34.10 1.34 -30.66
N VAL A 147 34.00 2.28 -31.61
CA VAL A 147 34.62 3.61 -31.53
C VAL A 147 33.54 4.67 -31.36
N LYS A 148 33.61 5.42 -30.27
CA LYS A 148 32.63 6.46 -29.92
C LYS A 148 33.29 7.81 -29.78
N ALA A 149 32.72 8.84 -30.41
CA ALA A 149 33.04 10.23 -30.09
C ALA A 149 32.59 10.54 -28.66
N SER A 150 33.45 11.18 -27.86
CA SER A 150 33.16 11.42 -26.44
C SER A 150 32.03 12.44 -26.25
N GLY A 151 31.96 13.48 -27.07
CA GLY A 151 30.93 14.52 -26.96
C GLY A 151 29.58 14.15 -27.58
N LEU A 152 28.64 15.12 -27.53
CA LEU A 152 27.30 15.00 -28.11
C LEU A 152 27.36 15.04 -29.65
N ALA A 153 27.19 13.88 -30.28
CA ALA A 153 27.18 13.71 -31.74
C ALA A 153 25.80 13.32 -32.30
N ALA A 154 24.71 13.69 -31.59
CA ALA A 154 23.32 13.42 -31.98
C ALA A 154 23.04 11.97 -32.43
N GLY A 155 23.63 10.99 -31.73
CA GLY A 155 23.48 9.56 -32.02
C GLY A 155 24.24 9.04 -33.25
N LYS A 156 25.02 9.89 -33.95
CA LYS A 156 25.81 9.53 -35.14
C LYS A 156 27.30 9.27 -34.87
N GLY A 157 27.78 9.64 -33.68
CA GLY A 157 29.19 9.50 -33.31
C GLY A 157 29.56 8.14 -32.72
N VAL A 158 28.87 7.05 -33.10
CA VAL A 158 29.17 5.68 -32.66
C VAL A 158 29.32 4.80 -33.89
N ILE A 159 30.49 4.21 -34.04
CA ILE A 159 30.81 3.28 -35.13
C ILE A 159 31.12 1.92 -34.49
N VAL A 160 30.40 0.90 -34.93
CA VAL A 160 30.64 -0.51 -34.57
C VAL A 160 31.31 -1.15 -35.77
N ALA A 161 32.62 -1.39 -35.67
CA ALA A 161 33.42 -1.93 -36.75
C ALA A 161 33.37 -3.47 -36.78
N GLU A 162 33.50 -4.06 -37.97
CA GLU A 162 33.59 -5.50 -38.17
C GLU A 162 35.04 -6.01 -38.08
N SER A 163 36.04 -5.12 -38.18
CA SER A 163 37.46 -5.47 -38.08
C SER A 163 38.31 -4.39 -37.39
N LYS A 164 39.52 -4.76 -36.96
CA LYS A 164 40.48 -3.83 -36.34
C LYS A 164 40.86 -2.70 -37.31
N GLU A 165 40.97 -2.99 -38.61
CA GLU A 165 41.28 -2.01 -39.65
C GLU A 165 40.13 -1.02 -39.85
N GLU A 166 38.88 -1.48 -39.79
CA GLU A 166 37.71 -0.62 -39.84
C GLU A 166 37.59 0.26 -38.58
N ALA A 167 37.87 -0.30 -37.39
CA ALA A 167 37.92 0.49 -36.16
C ALA A 167 39.01 1.59 -36.24
N CYS A 168 40.19 1.27 -36.79
CA CYS A 168 41.23 2.28 -37.03
C CYS A 168 40.77 3.37 -38.01
N ARG A 169 40.05 3.00 -39.08
CA ARG A 169 39.47 3.99 -40.02
C ARG A 169 38.42 4.88 -39.33
N ALA A 170 37.56 4.30 -38.50
CA ALA A 170 36.57 5.05 -37.72
C ALA A 170 37.22 6.09 -36.79
N VAL A 171 38.35 5.75 -36.15
CA VAL A 171 39.14 6.71 -35.36
C VAL A 171 39.62 7.88 -36.24
N GLN A 172 40.15 7.59 -37.43
CA GLN A 172 40.65 8.62 -38.35
C GLN A 172 39.52 9.55 -38.81
N GLU A 173 38.37 9.00 -39.17
CA GLU A 173 37.18 9.77 -39.59
C GLU A 173 36.68 10.69 -38.46
N ILE A 174 36.61 10.18 -37.23
CA ILE A 174 36.13 10.99 -36.10
C ILE A 174 37.12 12.11 -35.75
N MET A 175 38.43 11.81 -35.70
CA MET A 175 39.43 12.73 -35.14
C MET A 175 40.09 13.66 -36.17
N ARG A 176 40.40 13.17 -37.39
CA ARG A 176 41.12 13.97 -38.40
C ARG A 176 40.18 14.75 -39.32
N GLU A 177 39.10 14.13 -39.77
CA GLU A 177 38.13 14.79 -40.66
C GLU A 177 37.20 15.75 -39.89
N LYS A 178 37.30 15.77 -38.55
CA LYS A 178 36.46 16.56 -37.64
C LYS A 178 34.98 16.45 -37.97
N SER A 179 34.54 15.27 -38.39
CA SER A 179 33.17 14.98 -38.83
C SER A 179 32.09 15.33 -37.79
N PHE A 180 32.50 15.50 -36.52
CA PHE A 180 31.63 15.89 -35.41
C PHE A 180 32.11 17.14 -34.64
N GLY A 181 33.01 17.95 -35.22
CA GLY A 181 33.55 19.16 -34.57
C GLY A 181 34.26 18.86 -33.24
N ALA A 182 34.07 19.71 -32.23
CA ALA A 182 34.69 19.55 -30.90
C ALA A 182 34.27 18.25 -30.17
N ALA A 183 33.14 17.64 -30.55
CA ALA A 183 32.68 16.38 -29.95
C ALA A 183 33.61 15.18 -30.27
N GLY A 184 34.44 15.30 -31.31
CA GLY A 184 35.39 14.28 -31.77
C GLY A 184 36.84 14.44 -31.27
N GLU A 185 37.14 15.44 -30.43
CA GLU A 185 38.51 15.65 -29.91
C GLU A 185 39.03 14.51 -29.02
N THR A 186 38.11 13.79 -28.39
CA THR A 186 38.38 12.57 -27.63
C THR A 186 37.52 11.45 -28.16
N VAL A 187 38.13 10.28 -28.40
CA VAL A 187 37.43 9.04 -28.75
C VAL A 187 37.52 8.05 -27.61
N VAL A 188 36.44 7.30 -27.40
CA VAL A 188 36.37 6.14 -26.51
C VAL A 188 36.36 4.91 -27.40
N VAL A 189 37.35 4.03 -27.23
CA VAL A 189 37.39 2.71 -27.85
C VAL A 189 36.98 1.69 -26.79
N GLU A 190 35.99 0.86 -27.08
CA GLU A 190 35.50 -0.16 -26.15
C GLU A 190 35.31 -1.53 -26.78
N GLU A 191 35.24 -2.53 -25.91
CA GLU A 191 34.90 -3.92 -26.21
C GLU A 191 33.54 -4.02 -26.91
N PHE A 192 33.50 -4.79 -28.00
CA PHE A 192 32.26 -5.20 -28.63
C PHE A 192 31.54 -6.22 -27.74
N LEU A 193 30.37 -5.84 -27.22
CA LEU A 193 29.53 -6.71 -26.41
C LEU A 193 28.47 -7.40 -27.27
N GLU A 194 28.33 -8.71 -27.07
CA GLU A 194 27.27 -9.51 -27.69
C GLU A 194 26.11 -9.76 -26.73
N GLY A 195 24.89 -9.61 -27.22
CA GLY A 195 23.67 -9.82 -26.43
C GLY A 195 22.42 -9.15 -27.01
N GLU A 196 21.39 -9.08 -26.17
CA GLU A 196 20.18 -8.29 -26.43
C GLU A 196 20.34 -6.90 -25.82
N GLU A 197 20.13 -5.84 -26.62
CA GLU A 197 20.09 -4.46 -26.14
C GLU A 197 18.72 -4.16 -25.54
N VAL A 198 18.69 -3.58 -24.34
CA VAL A 198 17.48 -3.17 -23.64
C VAL A 198 17.67 -1.81 -22.98
N SER A 199 16.58 -1.07 -22.87
CA SER A 199 16.56 0.27 -22.31
C SER A 199 15.90 0.24 -20.94
N CYS A 200 16.67 0.57 -19.91
CA CYS A 200 16.19 0.61 -18.53
C CYS A 200 16.22 2.03 -18.01
N LEU A 201 15.05 2.58 -17.72
CA LEU A 201 14.88 3.95 -17.25
C LEU A 201 14.43 3.99 -15.79
N CYS A 202 14.68 5.09 -15.10
CA CYS A 202 14.05 5.38 -13.82
C CYS A 202 13.76 6.87 -13.64
N PHE A 203 12.74 7.16 -12.82
CA PHE A 203 12.66 8.45 -12.13
C PHE A 203 13.60 8.41 -10.93
N THR A 204 14.28 9.53 -10.67
CA THR A 204 15.07 9.69 -9.45
C THR A 204 15.10 11.12 -8.95
N ASP A 205 15.01 11.27 -7.63
CA ASP A 205 15.06 12.53 -6.89
C ASP A 205 16.47 12.83 -6.31
N GLY A 206 17.50 12.13 -6.82
CA GLY A 206 18.86 12.15 -6.29
C GLY A 206 19.10 11.15 -5.15
N LYS A 207 18.08 10.41 -4.70
CA LYS A 207 18.24 9.37 -3.66
C LYS A 207 17.43 8.11 -3.97
N THR A 208 16.14 8.29 -4.21
CA THR A 208 15.17 7.26 -4.54
C THR A 208 15.29 6.91 -6.02
N VAL A 209 15.27 5.61 -6.36
CA VAL A 209 15.20 5.12 -7.73
C VAL A 209 13.89 4.36 -7.94
N ALA A 210 13.05 4.89 -8.83
CA ALA A 210 11.80 4.28 -9.26
C ALA A 210 11.94 3.79 -10.72
N PRO A 211 12.27 2.49 -10.95
CA PRO A 211 12.47 1.96 -12.29
C PRO A 211 11.17 1.92 -13.09
N MET A 212 11.29 2.16 -14.39
CA MET A 212 10.24 1.96 -15.38
C MET A 212 10.31 0.52 -15.92
N PRO A 213 9.24 -0.01 -16.53
CA PRO A 213 9.32 -1.24 -17.28
C PRO A 213 10.34 -1.08 -18.42
N PRO A 214 11.18 -2.10 -18.68
CA PRO A 214 12.22 -2.01 -19.69
C PRO A 214 11.59 -1.94 -21.08
N ALA A 215 12.19 -1.13 -21.96
CA ALA A 215 11.79 -0.99 -23.35
C ALA A 215 12.89 -1.54 -24.28
N GLN A 216 12.55 -1.75 -25.55
CA GLN A 216 13.53 -2.01 -26.60
C GLN A 216 13.11 -1.22 -27.84
N ASP A 217 14.06 -0.53 -28.46
CA ASP A 217 13.89 0.19 -29.70
C ASP A 217 14.41 -0.61 -30.91
N HIS A 218 14.09 -0.13 -32.10
CA HIS A 218 14.58 -0.67 -33.36
C HIS A 218 15.27 0.43 -34.16
N LYS A 219 16.60 0.50 -34.09
CA LYS A 219 17.40 1.56 -34.73
C LYS A 219 17.50 1.44 -36.25
N ARG A 220 17.44 0.23 -36.81
CA ARG A 220 17.64 -0.03 -38.25
C ARG A 220 16.41 0.35 -39.08
N LEU A 221 16.65 0.93 -40.26
CA LEU A 221 15.61 1.51 -41.13
C LEU A 221 14.64 0.48 -41.71
N LEU A 222 15.14 -0.68 -42.12
CA LEU A 222 14.39 -1.70 -42.87
C LEU A 222 14.00 -2.88 -41.98
N ASP A 223 12.97 -3.61 -42.39
CA ASP A 223 12.55 -4.87 -41.77
C ASP A 223 13.73 -5.88 -41.69
N GLY A 224 13.73 -6.72 -40.67
CA GLY A 224 14.82 -7.67 -40.40
C GLY A 224 16.09 -7.02 -39.86
N ASP A 225 15.96 -5.84 -39.25
CA ASP A 225 17.05 -5.00 -38.73
C ASP A 225 18.12 -4.69 -39.80
N GLN A 226 17.69 -4.40 -41.03
CA GLN A 226 18.57 -4.09 -42.17
C GLN A 226 18.68 -2.58 -42.45
N GLY A 227 19.63 -2.19 -43.30
CA GLY A 227 19.83 -0.80 -43.73
C GLY A 227 20.57 0.05 -42.69
N PRO A 228 20.66 1.38 -42.88
CA PRO A 228 21.42 2.25 -41.99
C PRO A 228 20.78 2.38 -40.59
N ASN A 229 21.60 2.72 -39.59
CA ASN A 229 21.10 3.15 -38.28
C ASN A 229 20.34 4.46 -38.40
N THR A 230 19.28 4.58 -37.62
CA THR A 230 18.42 5.76 -37.52
C THR A 230 18.33 6.21 -36.06
N GLY A 231 17.51 7.23 -35.77
CA GLY A 231 17.17 7.59 -34.39
C GLY A 231 16.19 6.62 -33.72
N GLY A 232 15.74 5.56 -34.41
CA GLY A 232 14.73 4.61 -33.96
C GLY A 232 13.48 4.65 -34.86
N MET A 233 13.12 3.49 -35.42
CA MET A 233 11.96 3.25 -36.30
C MET A 233 10.74 2.67 -35.56
N GLY A 234 10.89 2.35 -34.29
CA GLY A 234 9.83 1.85 -33.44
C GLY A 234 10.39 1.40 -32.10
N ALA A 235 9.51 1.18 -31.14
CA ALA A 235 9.84 0.65 -29.83
C ALA A 235 8.66 -0.12 -29.25
N TYR A 236 8.91 -0.93 -28.23
CA TYR A 236 7.88 -1.61 -27.46
C TYR A 236 8.26 -1.72 -25.98
N CYS A 237 7.24 -1.92 -25.13
CA CYS A 237 7.37 -2.01 -23.69
C CYS A 237 6.20 -2.84 -23.12
N PRO A 238 6.42 -3.77 -22.16
CA PRO A 238 7.71 -4.15 -21.58
C PRO A 238 8.50 -5.16 -22.44
N THR A 239 9.82 -5.21 -22.26
CA THR A 239 10.74 -6.16 -22.91
C THR A 239 10.72 -7.52 -22.18
N PRO A 240 10.19 -8.61 -22.78
CA PRO A 240 10.02 -9.90 -22.09
C PRO A 240 11.33 -10.63 -21.74
N GLN A 241 12.44 -10.24 -22.37
CA GLN A 241 13.78 -10.76 -22.12
C GLN A 241 14.32 -10.36 -20.74
N VAL A 242 13.71 -9.37 -20.08
CA VAL A 242 14.10 -8.88 -18.76
C VAL A 242 13.05 -9.29 -17.72
N PRO A 243 13.19 -10.46 -17.07
CA PRO A 243 12.30 -10.85 -15.98
C PRO A 243 12.46 -9.91 -14.77
N LYS A 244 11.47 -9.92 -13.86
CA LYS A 244 11.45 -9.04 -12.67
C LYS A 244 12.74 -9.14 -11.83
N ASP A 245 13.29 -10.34 -11.67
CA ASP A 245 14.53 -10.56 -10.90
C ASP A 245 15.74 -9.88 -11.58
N LEU A 246 15.81 -9.93 -12.91
CA LEU A 246 16.86 -9.26 -13.67
C LEU A 246 16.68 -7.74 -13.65
N LEU A 247 15.44 -7.24 -13.72
CA LEU A 247 15.15 -5.81 -13.57
C LEU A 247 15.56 -5.31 -12.17
N LEU A 248 15.35 -6.11 -11.11
CA LEU A 248 15.81 -5.78 -9.76
C LEU A 248 17.34 -5.77 -9.66
N LYS A 249 18.02 -6.72 -10.32
CA LYS A 249 19.48 -6.70 -10.45
C LYS A 249 19.95 -5.41 -11.15
N ILE A 250 19.37 -5.05 -12.29
CA ILE A 250 19.69 -3.80 -13.00
C ILE A 250 19.43 -2.57 -12.12
N LYS A 251 18.30 -2.53 -11.40
CA LYS A 251 17.99 -1.45 -10.45
C LYS A 251 19.10 -1.30 -9.42
N THR A 252 19.53 -2.39 -8.81
CA THR A 252 20.49 -2.35 -7.68
C THR A 252 21.94 -2.15 -8.14
N THR A 253 22.37 -2.84 -9.18
CA THR A 253 23.79 -2.84 -9.60
C THR A 253 24.13 -1.72 -10.57
N ILE A 254 23.14 -1.12 -11.25
CA ILE A 254 23.35 -0.06 -12.24
C ILE A 254 22.65 1.22 -11.81
N LEU A 255 21.31 1.24 -11.75
CA LEU A 255 20.58 2.50 -11.60
C LEU A 255 20.80 3.15 -10.22
N GLN A 256 20.56 2.42 -9.14
CA GLN A 256 20.75 2.91 -7.77
C GLN A 256 22.22 3.24 -7.50
N ARG A 257 23.13 2.39 -7.96
CA ARG A 257 24.58 2.61 -7.81
C ARG A 257 25.04 3.86 -8.56
N THR A 258 24.48 4.15 -9.72
CA THR A 258 24.75 5.40 -10.46
C THR A 258 24.26 6.61 -9.67
N VAL A 259 23.02 6.59 -9.18
CA VAL A 259 22.47 7.70 -8.40
C VAL A 259 23.24 7.94 -7.10
N ASP A 260 23.59 6.86 -6.39
CA ASP A 260 24.36 6.94 -5.15
C ASP A 260 25.79 7.46 -5.41
N GLY A 261 26.44 7.00 -6.48
CA GLY A 261 27.78 7.47 -6.87
C GLY A 261 27.81 8.94 -7.24
N MET A 262 26.83 9.41 -8.03
CA MET A 262 26.68 10.82 -8.40
C MET A 262 26.46 11.70 -7.15
N ARG A 263 25.62 11.25 -6.22
CA ARG A 263 25.42 11.94 -4.93
C ARG A 263 26.70 11.96 -4.08
N GLN A 264 27.45 10.86 -4.04
CA GLN A 264 28.70 10.76 -3.29
C GLN A 264 29.78 11.70 -3.83
N GLU A 265 29.82 11.93 -5.15
CA GLU A 265 30.72 12.89 -5.80
C GLU A 265 30.24 14.36 -5.67
N GLY A 266 29.14 14.62 -4.95
CA GLY A 266 28.61 15.97 -4.72
C GLY A 266 27.80 16.53 -5.89
N VAL A 267 27.47 15.70 -6.88
CA VAL A 267 26.73 16.08 -8.10
C VAL A 267 25.43 15.26 -8.17
N PRO A 268 24.44 15.51 -7.31
CA PRO A 268 23.24 14.68 -7.25
C PRO A 268 22.48 14.68 -8.58
N TYR A 269 22.06 13.49 -9.01
CA TYR A 269 21.34 13.29 -10.26
C TYR A 269 19.83 13.29 -10.03
N THR A 270 19.10 14.26 -10.62
CA THR A 270 17.64 14.38 -10.48
C THR A 270 16.99 14.37 -11.86
N GLY A 271 15.88 13.65 -12.04
CA GLY A 271 15.16 13.58 -13.31
C GLY A 271 15.01 12.15 -13.81
N ILE A 272 15.27 11.96 -15.11
CA ILE A 272 15.21 10.65 -15.79
C ILE A 272 16.62 10.16 -16.03
N LEU A 273 16.99 9.07 -15.38
CA LEU A 273 18.20 8.34 -15.75
C LEU A 273 17.81 7.24 -16.73
N TYR A 274 18.43 7.25 -17.90
CA TYR A 274 18.32 6.19 -18.90
C TYR A 274 19.62 5.41 -18.95
N ALA A 275 19.55 4.09 -18.92
CA ALA A 275 20.68 3.21 -19.16
C ALA A 275 20.36 2.30 -20.36
N GLY A 276 21.18 2.42 -21.42
CA GLY A 276 21.23 1.43 -22.49
C GLY A 276 22.07 0.24 -22.01
N ILE A 277 21.50 -0.95 -21.98
CA ILE A 277 22.10 -2.14 -21.36
C ILE A 277 22.20 -3.25 -22.40
N MET A 278 23.36 -3.88 -22.46
CA MET A 278 23.55 -5.16 -23.16
C MET A 278 23.37 -6.31 -22.19
N LEU A 279 22.47 -7.25 -22.50
CA LEU A 279 22.31 -8.50 -21.76
C LEU A 279 23.32 -9.53 -22.28
N THR A 280 24.50 -9.57 -21.67
CA THR A 280 25.55 -10.53 -22.07
C THR A 280 25.45 -11.83 -21.26
N LYS A 281 26.23 -12.84 -21.66
CA LYS A 281 26.40 -14.09 -20.91
C LYS A 281 26.89 -13.88 -19.47
N ASP A 282 27.61 -12.78 -19.20
CA ASP A 282 28.17 -12.45 -17.89
C ASP A 282 27.23 -11.53 -17.07
N GLY A 283 26.07 -11.17 -17.63
CA GLY A 283 25.06 -10.32 -17.00
C GLY A 283 24.87 -8.96 -17.69
N PRO A 284 24.06 -8.07 -17.09
CA PRO A 284 23.77 -6.76 -17.68
C PRO A 284 25.00 -5.84 -17.61
N LYS A 285 25.40 -5.28 -18.76
CA LYS A 285 26.47 -4.29 -18.87
C LYS A 285 25.94 -3.00 -19.51
N VAL A 286 26.32 -1.85 -18.96
CA VAL A 286 25.93 -0.53 -19.49
C VAL A 286 26.71 -0.24 -20.78
N LEU A 287 25.97 0.10 -21.84
CA LEU A 287 26.49 0.62 -23.12
C LEU A 287 26.68 2.13 -23.06
N GLU A 288 25.69 2.83 -22.53
CA GLU A 288 25.66 4.29 -22.39
C GLU A 288 24.56 4.74 -21.42
N PHE A 289 24.73 5.94 -20.87
CA PHE A 289 23.66 6.65 -20.18
C PHE A 289 23.07 7.73 -21.09
N ASN A 290 21.79 8.01 -20.89
CA ASN A 290 21.13 9.20 -21.38
C ASN A 290 20.39 9.89 -20.21
N CYS A 291 20.08 11.18 -20.37
CA CYS A 291 19.60 12.02 -19.27
C CYS A 291 18.14 12.46 -19.35
N ARG A 292 17.39 11.75 -20.19
CA ARG A 292 16.04 12.05 -20.66
C ARG A 292 15.44 10.79 -21.27
N PHE A 293 14.12 10.78 -21.45
CA PHE A 293 13.46 9.70 -22.18
C PHE A 293 14.05 9.52 -23.59
N GLY A 294 14.12 8.27 -24.07
CA GLY A 294 14.40 7.99 -25.47
C GLY A 294 13.22 8.36 -26.39
N ASP A 295 13.51 8.51 -27.68
CA ASP A 295 12.51 8.72 -28.73
C ASP A 295 12.81 7.70 -29.83
N PRO A 296 12.00 6.62 -30.01
CA PRO A 296 10.57 6.59 -29.72
C PRO A 296 10.12 5.83 -28.44
N GLU A 297 10.99 5.58 -27.46
CA GLU A 297 10.62 4.78 -26.28
C GLU A 297 9.66 5.48 -25.32
N CYS A 298 9.74 6.82 -25.21
CA CYS A 298 8.78 7.60 -24.44
C CYS A 298 7.34 7.29 -24.84
N GLN A 299 7.11 7.10 -26.14
CA GLN A 299 5.83 6.82 -26.76
C GLN A 299 5.26 5.45 -26.38
N VAL A 300 6.04 4.53 -25.80
CA VAL A 300 5.54 3.23 -25.30
C VAL A 300 5.58 3.11 -23.78
N ILE A 301 6.47 3.83 -23.11
CA ILE A 301 6.57 3.81 -21.65
C ILE A 301 5.42 4.60 -21.01
N LEU A 302 5.21 5.86 -21.42
CA LEU A 302 4.23 6.74 -20.76
C LEU A 302 2.76 6.29 -20.94
N PRO A 303 2.35 5.66 -22.05
CA PRO A 303 1.01 5.07 -22.13
C PRO A 303 0.74 3.96 -21.11
N LEU A 304 1.78 3.31 -20.59
CA LEU A 304 1.64 2.28 -19.54
C LEU A 304 1.67 2.87 -18.13
N LEU A 305 1.99 4.16 -17.95
CA LEU A 305 2.01 4.79 -16.64
C LEU A 305 0.56 5.05 -16.18
N LYS A 306 0.13 4.39 -15.10
CA LYS A 306 -1.17 4.63 -14.46
C LYS A 306 -1.15 5.86 -13.55
N SER A 307 -0.04 6.09 -12.86
CA SER A 307 0.12 7.26 -11.99
C SER A 307 0.03 8.58 -12.77
N ASP A 308 -0.34 9.64 -12.07
CA ASP A 308 -0.28 11.00 -12.61
C ASP A 308 1.20 11.42 -12.79
N LEU A 309 1.61 11.66 -14.04
CA LEU A 309 2.98 12.06 -14.35
C LEU A 309 3.34 13.40 -13.71
N TYR A 310 2.38 14.30 -13.53
CA TYR A 310 2.60 15.59 -12.88
C TYR A 310 3.01 15.40 -11.42
N GLU A 311 2.32 14.54 -10.67
CA GLU A 311 2.62 14.24 -9.26
C GLU A 311 3.98 13.54 -9.10
N VAL A 312 4.30 12.61 -10.00
CA VAL A 312 5.61 11.94 -10.02
C VAL A 312 6.74 12.95 -10.26
N ILE A 313 6.58 13.86 -11.21
CA ILE A 313 7.58 14.91 -11.48
C ILE A 313 7.68 15.90 -10.32
N GLN A 314 6.55 16.35 -9.77
CA GLN A 314 6.51 17.29 -8.65
C GLN A 314 7.21 16.71 -7.42
N SER A 315 6.85 15.48 -7.01
CA SER A 315 7.48 14.78 -5.90
C SER A 315 8.97 14.50 -6.13
N THR A 316 9.37 14.23 -7.38
CA THR A 316 10.79 14.09 -7.75
C THR A 316 11.55 15.39 -7.50
N LEU A 317 10.99 16.53 -7.92
CA LEU A 317 11.57 17.85 -7.70
C LEU A 317 11.60 18.25 -6.21
N ASP A 318 10.65 17.75 -5.41
CA ASP A 318 10.59 18.00 -3.97
C ASP A 318 11.48 17.06 -3.13
N GLY A 319 12.17 16.09 -3.75
CA GLY A 319 13.00 15.13 -3.01
C GLY A 319 12.19 14.05 -2.27
N MET A 320 10.96 13.80 -2.72
CA MET A 320 9.93 13.00 -2.04
C MET A 320 9.38 11.88 -2.94
N LEU A 321 10.16 11.39 -3.91
CA LEU A 321 9.71 10.37 -4.87
C LEU A 321 9.28 9.07 -4.17
N ASN A 322 9.84 8.76 -3.00
CA ASN A 322 9.47 7.61 -2.18
C ASN A 322 7.99 7.63 -1.73
N THR A 323 7.35 8.80 -1.68
CA THR A 323 5.94 8.96 -1.32
C THR A 323 4.99 8.87 -2.52
N CYS A 324 5.50 8.98 -3.75
CA CYS A 324 4.72 8.96 -4.98
C CYS A 324 5.40 8.05 -6.03
N LEU A 325 5.52 6.76 -5.70
CA LEU A 325 6.13 5.79 -6.60
C LEU A 325 5.21 5.57 -7.84
N PRO A 326 5.77 5.52 -9.06
CA PRO A 326 5.00 5.29 -10.27
C PRO A 326 4.41 3.88 -10.30
N VAL A 327 3.12 3.80 -10.63
CA VAL A 327 2.36 2.56 -10.84
C VAL A 327 2.15 2.37 -12.33
N TRP A 328 2.39 1.16 -12.80
CA TRP A 328 2.34 0.80 -14.22
C TRP A 328 1.17 -0.14 -14.52
N LEU A 329 0.70 -0.12 -15.75
CA LEU A 329 -0.36 -1.00 -16.23
C LEU A 329 0.20 -2.42 -16.43
N GLU A 330 -0.27 -3.36 -15.60
CA GLU A 330 0.12 -4.76 -15.68
C GLU A 330 -0.62 -5.49 -16.82
N ASN A 331 -0.05 -6.59 -17.33
CA ASN A 331 -0.62 -7.44 -18.38
C ASN A 331 -0.98 -6.69 -19.69
N HIS A 332 -0.30 -5.58 -19.96
CA HIS A 332 -0.43 -4.83 -21.19
C HIS A 332 0.94 -4.58 -21.81
N THR A 333 0.97 -4.50 -23.14
CA THR A 333 2.12 -4.15 -23.96
C THR A 333 1.77 -2.93 -24.81
N ALA A 334 2.64 -1.94 -24.79
CA ALA A 334 2.61 -0.81 -25.69
C ALA A 334 3.63 -1.02 -26.81
N ILE A 335 3.23 -0.76 -28.05
CA ILE A 335 4.13 -0.74 -29.22
C ILE A 335 3.91 0.54 -29.99
N THR A 336 5.00 1.07 -30.55
CA THR A 336 4.98 2.26 -31.39
C THR A 336 5.75 2.01 -32.67
N VAL A 337 5.20 2.44 -33.80
CA VAL A 337 5.84 2.36 -35.11
C VAL A 337 6.02 3.76 -35.67
N VAL A 338 7.24 4.10 -36.08
CA VAL A 338 7.58 5.41 -36.65
C VAL A 338 7.27 5.41 -38.15
N MET A 339 6.58 6.45 -38.62
CA MET A 339 6.50 6.81 -40.03
C MET A 339 7.54 7.88 -40.34
N ALA A 340 8.43 7.60 -41.29
CA ALA A 340 9.51 8.46 -41.72
C ALA A 340 9.30 8.95 -43.16
N SER A 341 9.94 10.06 -43.51
CA SER A 341 9.96 10.60 -44.87
C SER A 341 10.93 9.81 -45.75
N LYS A 342 10.56 9.62 -47.03
CA LYS A 342 11.43 8.99 -48.04
C LYS A 342 12.81 9.64 -48.05
N GLY A 343 13.84 8.80 -47.98
CA GLY A 343 15.25 9.20 -47.98
C GLY A 343 15.89 9.33 -46.59
N TYR A 344 15.11 9.31 -45.51
CA TYR A 344 15.63 9.19 -44.14
C TYR A 344 16.46 7.89 -43.97
N PRO A 345 17.64 7.89 -43.31
CA PRO A 345 18.26 8.96 -42.52
C PRO A 345 19.12 9.98 -43.30
N GLY A 346 19.18 9.87 -44.63
CA GLY A 346 19.84 10.82 -45.53
C GLY A 346 18.99 12.07 -45.81
N ALA A 347 19.08 12.60 -47.04
CA ALA A 347 18.27 13.75 -47.46
C ALA A 347 16.80 13.34 -47.68
N TYR A 348 15.86 14.16 -47.21
CA TYR A 348 14.42 13.91 -47.30
C TYR A 348 13.65 15.19 -47.63
N ALA A 349 12.49 15.05 -48.27
CA ALA A 349 11.61 16.17 -48.59
C ALA A 349 10.83 16.66 -47.35
N LYS A 350 10.53 17.95 -47.29
CA LYS A 350 9.66 18.59 -46.29
C LYS A 350 8.46 19.23 -46.98
N GLY A 351 7.39 19.49 -46.23
CA GLY A 351 6.20 20.17 -46.70
C GLY A 351 5.18 19.27 -47.40
N VAL A 352 5.31 17.95 -47.27
CA VAL A 352 4.36 16.98 -47.84
C VAL A 352 3.13 16.89 -46.93
N GLU A 353 1.93 17.00 -47.51
CA GLU A 353 0.66 16.93 -46.76
C GLU A 353 0.43 15.55 -46.14
N ILE A 354 -0.09 15.54 -44.90
CA ILE A 354 -0.39 14.33 -44.13
C ILE A 354 -1.90 14.30 -43.82
N THR A 355 -2.55 13.17 -44.15
CA THR A 355 -3.97 12.91 -43.90
C THR A 355 -4.17 11.62 -43.11
N GLY A 356 -5.38 11.37 -42.58
CA GLY A 356 -5.72 10.09 -41.95
C GLY A 356 -5.70 10.07 -40.41
N PHE A 357 -5.50 11.23 -39.76
CA PHE A 357 -5.46 11.32 -38.29
C PHE A 357 -6.80 10.96 -37.62
N PRO A 358 -7.98 11.46 -38.07
CA PRO A 358 -9.26 11.10 -37.47
C PRO A 358 -9.55 9.60 -37.51
N GLU A 359 -9.20 8.94 -38.60
CA GLU A 359 -9.39 7.50 -38.80
C GLU A 359 -8.50 6.68 -37.87
N ALA A 360 -7.23 7.07 -37.70
CA ALA A 360 -6.34 6.43 -36.74
C ALA A 360 -6.82 6.62 -35.28
N GLN A 361 -7.33 7.81 -34.94
CA GLN A 361 -7.89 8.09 -33.61
C GLN A 361 -9.18 7.31 -33.34
N ALA A 362 -10.05 7.14 -34.35
CA ALA A 362 -11.27 6.34 -34.24
C ALA A 362 -11.00 4.85 -33.95
N LEU A 363 -9.81 4.35 -34.30
CA LEU A 363 -9.34 3.01 -33.93
C LEU A 363 -8.81 2.91 -32.49
N GLY A 364 -8.85 4.01 -31.72
CA GLY A 364 -8.35 4.07 -30.34
C GLY A 364 -6.82 4.09 -30.24
N LEU A 365 -6.13 4.46 -31.33
CA LEU A 365 -4.66 4.54 -31.37
C LEU A 365 -4.19 5.94 -31.00
N GLN A 366 -3.01 6.04 -30.40
CA GLN A 366 -2.37 7.32 -30.14
C GLN A 366 -1.40 7.67 -31.28
N VAL A 367 -1.48 8.88 -31.79
CA VAL A 367 -0.60 9.36 -32.87
C VAL A 367 0.27 10.50 -32.34
N PHE A 368 1.55 10.22 -32.10
CA PHE A 368 2.49 11.21 -31.58
C PHE A 368 3.28 11.83 -32.73
N HIS A 369 3.01 13.10 -32.99
CA HIS A 369 3.73 13.90 -33.97
C HIS A 369 5.17 14.16 -33.54
N ALA A 370 6.11 13.97 -34.47
CA ALA A 370 7.51 14.37 -34.34
C ALA A 370 7.78 15.52 -35.33
N GLY A 371 8.39 15.24 -36.48
CA GLY A 371 8.66 16.23 -37.52
C GLY A 371 7.43 16.62 -38.34
N THR A 372 6.49 17.35 -37.74
CA THR A 372 5.31 17.92 -38.44
C THR A 372 5.15 19.42 -38.19
N ALA A 373 4.61 20.15 -39.15
CA ALA A 373 4.30 21.58 -39.03
C ALA A 373 2.90 21.89 -39.58
N LEU A 374 2.33 23.03 -39.17
CA LEU A 374 1.10 23.56 -39.77
C LEU A 374 1.46 24.53 -40.89
N LYS A 375 0.89 24.32 -42.08
CA LYS A 375 1.00 25.22 -43.23
C LYS A 375 -0.37 25.37 -43.88
N GLU A 376 -0.89 26.60 -43.94
CA GLU A 376 -2.19 26.91 -44.55
C GLU A 376 -3.34 26.03 -44.01
N GLY A 377 -3.36 25.78 -42.69
CA GLY A 377 -4.38 24.94 -42.04
C GLY A 377 -4.20 23.43 -42.21
N ARG A 378 -3.17 22.99 -42.95
CA ARG A 378 -2.85 21.57 -43.18
C ARG A 378 -1.64 21.13 -42.39
N VAL A 379 -1.61 19.86 -41.99
CA VAL A 379 -0.45 19.24 -41.35
C VAL A 379 0.50 18.73 -42.44
N VAL A 380 1.77 19.14 -42.37
CA VAL A 380 2.80 18.76 -43.34
C VAL A 380 4.04 18.16 -42.68
N THR A 381 4.81 17.37 -43.42
CA THR A 381 6.12 16.85 -42.96
C THR A 381 7.13 17.98 -42.74
N SER A 382 7.94 17.88 -41.69
CA SER A 382 8.96 18.89 -41.33
C SER A 382 10.26 18.28 -40.79
N GLY A 383 10.36 16.96 -40.70
CA GLY A 383 11.54 16.24 -40.23
C GLY A 383 11.62 14.81 -40.76
N GLY A 384 12.77 14.16 -40.57
CA GLY A 384 13.01 12.82 -41.10
C GLY A 384 12.07 11.77 -40.51
N ARG A 385 11.95 11.74 -39.17
CA ARG A 385 10.88 11.02 -38.47
C ARG A 385 9.68 11.94 -38.34
N VAL A 386 8.54 11.53 -38.87
CA VAL A 386 7.36 12.40 -39.02
C VAL A 386 6.43 12.24 -37.83
N LEU A 387 6.06 11.00 -37.50
CA LEU A 387 5.13 10.69 -36.41
C LEU A 387 5.29 9.23 -35.97
N THR A 388 4.65 8.86 -34.88
CA THR A 388 4.54 7.48 -34.43
C THR A 388 3.08 7.08 -34.23
N VAL A 389 2.76 5.83 -34.51
CA VAL A 389 1.45 5.23 -34.21
C VAL A 389 1.63 4.23 -33.08
N THR A 390 0.98 4.49 -31.94
CA THR A 390 1.10 3.70 -30.72
C THR A 390 -0.19 2.96 -30.39
N ALA A 391 -0.06 1.66 -30.12
CA ALA A 391 -1.13 0.80 -29.64
C ALA A 391 -0.78 0.23 -28.26
N VAL A 392 -1.79 0.10 -27.39
CA VAL A 392 -1.70 -0.59 -26.10
C VAL A 392 -2.70 -1.73 -26.08
N ARG A 393 -2.23 -2.98 -25.94
CA ARG A 393 -3.04 -4.20 -25.94
C ARG A 393 -2.47 -5.23 -24.96
N GLU A 394 -3.14 -6.36 -24.77
CA GLU A 394 -2.77 -7.40 -23.80
C GLU A 394 -1.43 -8.09 -24.13
N ASN A 395 -1.03 -8.12 -25.41
CA ASN A 395 0.22 -8.75 -25.85
C ASN A 395 0.83 -8.05 -27.07
N LEU A 396 2.13 -8.32 -27.29
CA LEU A 396 2.95 -7.70 -28.33
C LEU A 396 2.40 -7.89 -29.75
N VAL A 397 1.90 -9.09 -30.08
CA VAL A 397 1.39 -9.41 -31.42
C VAL A 397 0.11 -8.63 -31.70
N SER A 398 -0.84 -8.65 -30.76
CA SER A 398 -2.08 -7.87 -30.88
C SER A 398 -1.79 -6.38 -30.99
N ALA A 399 -0.87 -5.85 -30.17
CA ALA A 399 -0.49 -4.44 -30.23
C ALA A 399 0.08 -4.05 -31.61
N LEU A 400 0.95 -4.90 -32.20
CA LEU A 400 1.56 -4.64 -33.50
C LEU A 400 0.52 -4.61 -34.63
N GLU A 401 -0.39 -5.58 -34.65
CA GLU A 401 -1.45 -5.64 -35.67
C GLU A 401 -2.41 -4.44 -35.58
N GLU A 402 -2.68 -3.97 -34.38
CA GLU A 402 -3.49 -2.76 -34.17
C GLU A 402 -2.76 -1.50 -34.62
N ALA A 403 -1.46 -1.37 -34.31
CA ALA A 403 -0.66 -0.25 -34.81
C ALA A 403 -0.62 -0.23 -36.35
N LYS A 404 -0.52 -1.39 -37.01
CA LYS A 404 -0.56 -1.51 -38.48
C LYS A 404 -1.85 -0.97 -39.10
N LYS A 405 -3.00 -1.11 -38.44
CA LYS A 405 -4.26 -0.51 -38.91
C LYS A 405 -4.18 1.01 -38.95
N GLY A 406 -3.59 1.64 -37.93
CA GLY A 406 -3.35 3.08 -37.91
C GLY A 406 -2.35 3.55 -38.97
N LEU A 407 -1.27 2.79 -39.19
CA LEU A 407 -0.30 3.06 -40.25
C LEU A 407 -0.93 3.02 -41.65
N ALA A 408 -1.91 2.13 -41.88
CA ALA A 408 -2.63 2.06 -43.15
C ALA A 408 -3.62 3.22 -43.35
N ALA A 409 -4.14 3.79 -42.27
CA ALA A 409 -5.06 4.93 -42.29
C ALA A 409 -4.33 6.24 -42.60
N ILE A 410 -3.16 6.45 -41.99
CA ILE A 410 -2.35 7.67 -42.18
C ILE A 410 -1.61 7.64 -43.51
N LYS A 411 -1.67 8.74 -44.26
CA LYS A 411 -1.08 8.83 -45.59
C LYS A 411 -0.31 10.13 -45.78
N PHE A 412 0.88 10.02 -46.35
CA PHE A 412 1.63 11.09 -46.98
C PHE A 412 2.55 10.48 -48.05
N GLU A 413 2.87 11.26 -49.10
CA GLU A 413 3.68 10.76 -50.20
C GLU A 413 5.08 10.34 -49.72
N GLY A 414 5.48 9.11 -50.04
CA GLY A 414 6.80 8.59 -49.67
C GLY A 414 6.94 8.17 -48.21
N ALA A 415 5.86 7.89 -47.48
CA ALA A 415 5.93 7.34 -46.13
C ALA A 415 6.67 6.00 -46.09
N VAL A 416 7.64 5.88 -45.19
CA VAL A 416 8.41 4.65 -44.92
C VAL A 416 8.24 4.27 -43.45
N TYR A 417 7.91 3.01 -43.17
CA TYR A 417 7.80 2.46 -41.82
C TYR A 417 8.06 0.96 -41.85
N ARG A 418 8.50 0.42 -40.70
CA ARG A 418 8.74 -1.02 -40.52
C ARG A 418 7.45 -1.75 -40.16
N LYS A 419 7.36 -3.02 -40.57
CA LYS A 419 6.19 -3.88 -40.32
C LYS A 419 6.43 -4.95 -39.25
N ASP A 420 7.66 -5.02 -38.73
CA ASP A 420 8.16 -6.09 -37.88
C ASP A 420 8.65 -5.59 -36.51
N ILE A 421 8.26 -4.39 -36.07
CA ILE A 421 8.64 -3.88 -34.74
C ILE A 421 8.27 -4.91 -33.66
N GLY A 422 9.22 -5.28 -32.81
CA GLY A 422 9.05 -6.30 -31.77
C GLY A 422 9.28 -7.75 -32.21
N PHE A 423 9.65 -8.03 -33.47
CA PHE A 423 9.77 -9.42 -33.96
C PHE A 423 10.71 -10.30 -33.12
N ARG A 424 11.79 -9.74 -32.56
CA ARG A 424 12.73 -10.46 -31.68
C ARG A 424 12.07 -10.91 -30.37
N ALA A 425 11.23 -10.06 -29.76
CA ALA A 425 10.47 -10.43 -28.56
C ALA A 425 9.38 -11.46 -28.85
N VAL A 426 8.71 -11.36 -30.02
CA VAL A 426 7.77 -12.41 -30.45
C VAL A 426 8.49 -13.75 -30.56
N ALA A 427 9.64 -13.79 -31.24
CA ALA A 427 10.43 -15.00 -31.40
C ALA A 427 10.94 -15.54 -30.05
N PHE A 428 11.31 -14.67 -29.12
CA PHE A 428 11.73 -15.04 -27.77
C PHE A 428 10.61 -15.72 -26.95
N LEU A 429 9.38 -15.20 -27.04
CA LEU A 429 8.21 -15.77 -26.35
C LEU A 429 7.74 -17.10 -26.94
N GLN A 430 8.03 -17.37 -28.22
CA GLN A 430 7.68 -18.62 -28.90
C GLN A 430 8.68 -19.77 -28.62
N ARG A 431 9.81 -19.51 -27.95
CA ARG A 431 10.76 -20.56 -27.58
C ARG A 431 10.15 -21.43 -26.47
N PRO A 432 10.13 -22.77 -26.60
CA PRO A 432 9.66 -23.66 -25.54
C PRO A 432 10.56 -23.48 -24.31
N ARG A 433 9.98 -23.04 -23.19
CA ARG A 433 10.65 -22.99 -21.89
C ARG A 433 10.26 -24.22 -21.09
N GLY A 434 11.24 -24.85 -20.44
CA GLY A 434 10.95 -25.84 -19.40
C GLY A 434 10.33 -25.13 -18.19
N LEU A 435 9.38 -25.79 -17.53
CA LEU A 435 8.81 -25.31 -16.27
C LEU A 435 9.89 -25.30 -15.18
N THR A 436 10.04 -24.19 -14.48
CA THR A 436 10.83 -24.12 -13.24
C THR A 436 9.92 -24.32 -12.03
N TYR A 437 10.48 -24.69 -10.88
CA TYR A 437 9.71 -24.82 -9.64
C TYR A 437 9.10 -23.47 -9.18
N LYS A 438 9.73 -22.36 -9.58
CA LYS A 438 9.15 -21.02 -9.42
C LYS A 438 7.94 -20.79 -10.33
N ASP A 439 7.91 -21.40 -11.51
CA ASP A 439 6.75 -21.34 -12.41
C ASP A 439 5.57 -22.18 -11.89
N SER A 440 5.81 -23.14 -10.99
CA SER A 440 4.75 -23.76 -10.17
C SER A 440 4.32 -22.91 -8.98
N GLY A 441 4.82 -21.67 -8.87
CA GLY A 441 4.43 -20.70 -7.85
C GLY A 441 5.14 -20.84 -6.51
N VAL A 442 6.31 -21.53 -6.46
CA VAL A 442 7.12 -21.70 -5.25
C VAL A 442 8.44 -20.92 -5.34
N ASP A 443 8.62 -19.88 -4.50
CA ASP A 443 9.82 -19.03 -4.48
C ASP A 443 10.80 -19.42 -3.35
N ILE A 444 11.76 -20.28 -3.71
CA ILE A 444 12.84 -20.72 -2.81
C ILE A 444 13.69 -19.55 -2.27
N ALA A 445 13.88 -18.49 -3.07
CA ALA A 445 14.69 -17.35 -2.65
C ALA A 445 13.96 -16.53 -1.58
N ALA A 446 12.65 -16.34 -1.73
CA ALA A 446 11.81 -15.73 -0.70
C ALA A 446 11.81 -16.55 0.60
N GLY A 447 11.71 -17.87 0.52
CA GLY A 447 11.83 -18.76 1.67
C GLY A 447 13.16 -18.60 2.42
N ASN A 448 14.28 -18.58 1.69
CA ASN A 448 15.61 -18.37 2.30
C ASN A 448 15.77 -16.98 2.95
N MET A 449 15.14 -15.95 2.39
CA MET A 449 15.12 -14.61 3.01
C MET A 449 14.32 -14.59 4.31
N LEU A 450 13.19 -15.31 4.36
CA LEU A 450 12.38 -15.45 5.57
C LEU A 450 13.19 -16.12 6.69
N VAL A 451 13.85 -17.25 6.43
CA VAL A 451 14.66 -17.98 7.42
C VAL A 451 15.69 -17.04 8.07
N LYS A 452 16.40 -16.22 7.29
CA LYS A 452 17.36 -15.24 7.81
C LYS A 452 16.74 -14.19 8.72
N LYS A 453 15.50 -13.78 8.47
CA LYS A 453 14.78 -12.79 9.28
C LYS A 453 14.27 -13.36 10.60
N ILE A 454 13.82 -14.62 10.60
CA ILE A 454 13.24 -15.25 11.80
C ILE A 454 14.28 -15.90 12.71
N GLN A 455 15.49 -16.17 12.23
CA GLN A 455 16.57 -16.79 13.02
C GLN A 455 16.86 -16.06 14.36
N PRO A 456 16.93 -14.72 14.43
CA PRO A 456 17.10 -14.01 15.71
C PRO A 456 15.94 -14.20 16.68
N LEU A 457 14.70 -14.28 16.16
CA LEU A 457 13.49 -14.46 16.96
C LEU A 457 13.46 -15.84 17.61
N ALA A 458 13.71 -16.89 16.83
CA ALA A 458 13.78 -18.25 17.34
C ALA A 458 14.94 -18.43 18.34
N LYS A 459 16.11 -17.85 18.05
CA LYS A 459 17.28 -17.92 18.94
C LYS A 459 17.00 -17.31 20.32
N ALA A 460 16.19 -16.25 20.40
CA ALA A 460 15.80 -15.62 21.66
C ALA A 460 14.98 -16.54 22.60
N THR A 461 14.47 -17.66 22.10
CA THR A 461 13.70 -18.65 22.89
C THR A 461 14.57 -19.79 23.46
N SER A 462 15.89 -19.75 23.23
CA SER A 462 16.82 -20.76 23.74
C SER A 462 16.74 -20.92 25.26
N ARG A 463 16.88 -22.16 25.75
CA ARG A 463 16.74 -22.50 27.17
C ARG A 463 17.67 -23.65 27.56
N PRO A 464 17.87 -23.96 28.86
CA PRO A 464 18.61 -25.15 29.27
C PRO A 464 18.05 -26.40 28.58
N GLY A 465 18.93 -27.19 27.97
CA GLY A 465 18.58 -28.32 27.12
C GLY A 465 18.58 -28.03 25.62
N CYS A 466 18.52 -26.77 25.17
CA CYS A 466 18.56 -26.44 23.76
C CYS A 466 19.07 -25.02 23.45
N ASN A 467 20.11 -24.94 22.61
CA ASN A 467 20.52 -23.68 21.96
C ASN A 467 19.96 -23.69 20.53
N VAL A 468 18.96 -22.85 20.27
CA VAL A 468 18.22 -22.87 19.00
C VAL A 468 19.09 -22.40 17.84
N ASP A 469 19.15 -23.21 16.79
CA ASP A 469 19.78 -22.88 15.52
C ASP A 469 18.89 -23.37 14.35
N LEU A 470 18.33 -22.44 13.58
CA LEU A 470 17.45 -22.75 12.46
C LEU A 470 18.27 -23.08 11.21
N GLY A 471 17.81 -24.07 10.43
CA GLY A 471 18.42 -24.47 9.16
C GLY A 471 19.07 -25.87 9.17
N GLY A 472 19.03 -26.58 10.30
CA GLY A 472 19.34 -28.00 10.38
C GLY A 472 18.16 -28.90 9.99
N PHE A 473 18.40 -30.20 9.78
CA PHE A 473 17.35 -31.18 9.46
C PHE A 473 16.39 -31.45 10.62
N ALA A 474 16.88 -31.35 11.85
CA ALA A 474 16.11 -31.56 13.07
C ALA A 474 16.75 -30.79 14.22
N GLY A 475 15.93 -30.33 15.16
CA GLY A 475 16.41 -29.78 16.42
C GLY A 475 16.60 -30.87 17.48
N LEU A 476 17.56 -30.66 18.37
CA LEU A 476 17.87 -31.59 19.47
C LEU A 476 17.56 -30.92 20.81
N PHE A 477 17.08 -31.71 21.78
CA PHE A 477 16.81 -31.26 23.14
C PHE A 477 17.41 -32.24 24.16
N ASP A 478 18.29 -31.74 25.03
CA ASP A 478 18.92 -32.51 26.10
C ASP A 478 18.13 -32.38 27.41
N LEU A 479 17.38 -33.43 27.74
CA LEU A 479 16.58 -33.52 28.96
C LEU A 479 17.42 -33.50 30.23
N LYS A 480 18.62 -34.07 30.20
CA LYS A 480 19.52 -34.10 31.35
C LYS A 480 20.06 -32.71 31.64
N ALA A 481 20.45 -31.97 30.59
CA ALA A 481 20.87 -30.57 30.72
C ALA A 481 19.71 -29.65 31.15
N ALA A 482 18.46 -30.01 30.86
CA ALA A 482 17.27 -29.33 31.36
C ALA A 482 16.89 -29.69 32.80
N GLY A 483 17.59 -30.64 33.43
CA GLY A 483 17.45 -30.98 34.85
C GLY A 483 16.56 -32.19 35.17
N PHE A 484 16.07 -32.92 34.17
CA PHE A 484 15.23 -34.10 34.37
C PHE A 484 16.04 -35.36 34.73
N LYS A 485 15.45 -36.24 35.56
CA LYS A 485 16.08 -37.49 36.02
C LYS A 485 15.42 -38.74 35.45
N ASP A 486 14.09 -38.88 35.60
CA ASP A 486 13.29 -39.97 35.01
C ASP A 486 12.07 -39.37 34.27
N PRO A 487 12.32 -38.63 33.17
CA PRO A 487 11.26 -37.91 32.48
C PRO A 487 10.34 -38.84 31.70
N LEU A 488 9.05 -38.51 31.72
CA LEU A 488 8.09 -38.84 30.68
C LEU A 488 7.94 -37.66 29.73
N LEU A 489 7.88 -37.93 28.43
CA LEU A 489 7.58 -36.94 27.41
C LEU A 489 6.08 -36.91 27.12
N ALA A 490 5.53 -35.71 27.02
CA ALA A 490 4.20 -35.45 26.49
C ALA A 490 4.35 -34.66 25.19
N SER A 491 3.65 -35.07 24.14
CA SER A 491 3.60 -34.35 22.87
C SER A 491 2.15 -34.00 22.56
N GLY A 492 1.92 -32.78 22.10
CA GLY A 492 0.61 -32.26 21.71
C GLY A 492 0.69 -31.56 20.37
N THR A 493 -0.38 -31.65 19.58
CA THR A 493 -0.50 -31.01 18.27
C THR A 493 -1.88 -30.39 18.15
N ASP A 494 -1.91 -29.12 17.75
CA ASP A 494 -3.15 -28.41 17.47
C ASP A 494 -2.91 -27.28 16.46
N GLY A 495 -3.98 -26.68 15.97
CA GLY A 495 -3.97 -25.51 15.09
C GLY A 495 -4.75 -24.33 15.69
N VAL A 496 -4.77 -23.22 14.96
CA VAL A 496 -5.60 -22.05 15.31
C VAL A 496 -7.01 -22.17 14.73
N GLY A 497 -7.17 -22.96 13.66
CA GLY A 497 -8.46 -23.18 13.00
C GLY A 497 -9.01 -21.90 12.35
N THR A 498 -10.35 -21.78 12.29
CA THR A 498 -11.00 -20.72 11.50
C THR A 498 -10.91 -19.32 12.13
N LYS A 499 -10.29 -19.17 13.31
CA LYS A 499 -9.89 -17.86 13.86
C LYS A 499 -8.89 -17.16 12.91
N LEU A 500 -8.09 -17.91 12.15
CA LEU A 500 -7.20 -17.38 11.10
C LEU A 500 -7.93 -16.54 10.05
N LYS A 501 -9.19 -16.88 9.72
CA LYS A 501 -9.99 -16.10 8.76
C LYS A 501 -10.32 -14.72 9.30
N ILE A 502 -10.56 -14.58 10.60
CA ILE A 502 -10.81 -13.28 11.21
C ILE A 502 -9.51 -12.45 11.22
N ALA A 503 -8.38 -13.08 11.56
CA ALA A 503 -7.06 -12.45 11.52
C ALA A 503 -6.72 -11.92 10.11
N GLN A 504 -6.96 -12.73 9.07
CA GLN A 504 -6.79 -12.34 7.67
C GLN A 504 -7.69 -11.16 7.28
N LEU A 505 -8.99 -11.21 7.64
CA LEU A 505 -9.92 -10.12 7.32
C LEU A 505 -9.62 -8.82 8.08
N CYS A 506 -9.08 -8.91 9.29
CA CYS A 506 -8.69 -7.74 10.09
C CYS A 506 -7.26 -7.27 9.81
N SER A 507 -6.49 -7.97 8.96
CA SER A 507 -5.06 -7.72 8.74
C SER A 507 -4.23 -7.69 10.04
N LYS A 508 -4.57 -8.57 10.99
CA LYS A 508 -3.94 -8.65 12.33
C LYS A 508 -3.38 -10.05 12.57
N HIS A 509 -2.07 -10.19 12.36
CA HIS A 509 -1.37 -11.49 12.27
C HIS A 509 -0.37 -11.72 13.40
N ASP A 510 -0.03 -10.68 14.14
CA ASP A 510 0.98 -10.66 15.20
C ASP A 510 0.55 -11.45 16.45
N THR A 511 -0.74 -11.57 16.71
CA THR A 511 -1.25 -12.20 17.93
C THR A 511 -1.62 -13.69 17.79
N ILE A 512 -1.85 -14.17 16.56
CA ILE A 512 -2.30 -15.56 16.34
C ILE A 512 -1.21 -16.61 16.60
N GLY A 513 0.06 -16.21 16.61
CA GLY A 513 1.15 -17.10 17.00
C GLY A 513 1.03 -17.53 18.46
N GLN A 514 0.51 -16.65 19.33
CA GLN A 514 0.23 -17.01 20.72
C GLN A 514 -0.92 -17.99 20.84
N ASP A 515 -1.99 -17.82 20.04
CA ASP A 515 -3.08 -18.79 19.98
C ASP A 515 -2.54 -20.19 19.65
N LEU A 516 -1.69 -20.30 18.63
CA LEU A 516 -1.11 -21.58 18.21
C LEU A 516 -0.32 -22.26 19.34
N VAL A 517 0.57 -21.51 20.00
CA VAL A 517 1.38 -22.04 21.10
C VAL A 517 0.50 -22.42 22.27
N ALA A 518 -0.42 -21.54 22.69
CA ALA A 518 -1.30 -21.74 23.84
C ALA A 518 -2.14 -23.01 23.72
N MET A 519 -2.71 -23.27 22.53
CA MET A 519 -3.51 -24.46 22.28
C MET A 519 -2.72 -25.75 22.54
N CYS A 520 -1.45 -25.80 22.13
CA CYS A 520 -0.63 -27.01 22.30
C CYS A 520 0.01 -27.11 23.70
N VAL A 521 0.56 -26.02 24.23
CA VAL A 521 1.33 -26.06 25.50
C VAL A 521 0.43 -26.28 26.70
N ASN A 522 -0.81 -25.77 26.68
CA ASN A 522 -1.77 -26.00 27.75
C ASN A 522 -2.30 -27.45 27.75
N ASP A 523 -2.35 -28.12 26.59
CA ASP A 523 -2.75 -29.53 26.48
C ASP A 523 -1.71 -30.47 27.09
N ILE A 524 -0.41 -30.25 26.81
CA ILE A 524 0.65 -31.03 27.46
C ILE A 524 0.75 -30.69 28.96
N LEU A 525 0.43 -29.46 29.37
CA LEU A 525 0.35 -29.07 30.77
C LEU A 525 -0.74 -29.86 31.52
N ALA A 526 -1.84 -30.23 30.85
CA ALA A 526 -2.88 -31.10 31.41
C ALA A 526 -2.37 -32.50 31.80
N GLN A 527 -1.24 -32.94 31.20
CA GLN A 527 -0.54 -34.16 31.59
C GLN A 527 0.45 -33.95 32.74
N GLY A 528 0.63 -32.71 33.20
CA GLY A 528 1.63 -32.31 34.19
C GLY A 528 2.99 -31.92 33.58
N ALA A 529 3.09 -31.85 32.25
CA ALA A 529 4.35 -31.60 31.56
C ALA A 529 4.73 -30.11 31.53
N GLU A 530 6.01 -29.84 31.80
CA GLU A 530 6.65 -28.56 31.49
C GLU A 530 6.92 -28.46 29.99
N PRO A 531 6.48 -27.41 29.27
CA PRO A 531 6.82 -27.21 27.87
C PRO A 531 8.33 -27.06 27.66
N LEU A 532 8.93 -27.86 26.79
CA LEU A 532 10.36 -27.83 26.49
C LEU A 532 10.65 -27.12 25.18
N PHE A 533 10.00 -27.57 24.11
CA PHE A 533 10.16 -26.99 22.80
C PHE A 533 8.87 -27.05 21.98
N PHE A 534 8.85 -26.23 20.94
CA PHE A 534 7.75 -26.05 20.01
C PHE A 534 8.27 -26.14 18.57
N LEU A 535 7.48 -26.74 17.70
CA LEU A 535 7.67 -26.70 16.25
C LEU A 535 6.44 -26.13 15.58
N ASP A 536 6.62 -25.31 14.55
CA ASP A 536 5.53 -24.75 13.76
C ASP A 536 5.51 -25.26 12.32
N TYR A 537 4.31 -25.34 11.74
CA TYR A 537 4.08 -25.61 10.33
C TYR A 537 3.22 -24.48 9.77
N PHE A 538 3.84 -23.61 8.96
CA PHE A 538 3.21 -22.51 8.26
C PHE A 538 2.99 -22.88 6.79
N SER A 539 1.75 -22.90 6.34
CA SER A 539 1.44 -23.15 4.93
C SER A 539 0.63 -22.01 4.32
N CYS A 540 0.93 -21.62 3.09
CA CYS A 540 0.26 -20.49 2.44
C CYS A 540 0.14 -20.66 0.93
N GLY A 541 -0.80 -19.93 0.32
CA GLY A 541 -0.96 -19.94 -1.15
C GLY A 541 0.15 -19.18 -1.85
N LYS A 542 0.54 -18.04 -1.29
CA LYS A 542 1.68 -17.25 -1.73
C LYS A 542 2.37 -16.64 -0.52
N LEU A 543 3.69 -16.76 -0.46
CA LEU A 543 4.50 -16.31 0.65
C LEU A 543 4.53 -14.77 0.68
N ASP A 544 3.88 -14.19 1.68
CA ASP A 544 4.00 -12.79 2.03
C ASP A 544 4.96 -12.63 3.22
N LEU A 545 6.15 -12.08 2.94
CA LEU A 545 7.22 -11.99 3.94
C LEU A 545 6.81 -11.21 5.19
N ARG A 546 5.96 -10.19 5.08
CA ARG A 546 5.55 -9.36 6.23
C ARG A 546 4.60 -10.12 7.14
N THR A 547 3.60 -10.78 6.55
CA THR A 547 2.60 -11.58 7.25
C THR A 547 3.28 -12.75 7.96
N THR A 548 4.09 -13.53 7.24
CA THR A 548 4.76 -14.70 7.83
C THR A 548 5.74 -14.28 8.93
N GLU A 549 6.49 -13.18 8.77
CA GLU A 549 7.36 -12.65 9.81
C GLU A 549 6.57 -12.25 11.08
N ALA A 550 5.42 -11.58 10.93
CA ALA A 550 4.56 -11.21 12.06
C ALA A 550 4.01 -12.45 12.81
N VAL A 551 3.58 -13.48 12.09
CA VAL A 551 3.07 -14.72 12.69
C VAL A 551 4.18 -15.45 13.46
N VAL A 552 5.34 -15.64 12.85
CA VAL A 552 6.48 -16.33 13.49
C VAL A 552 7.02 -15.53 14.68
N ALA A 553 7.01 -14.20 14.61
CA ALA A 553 7.34 -13.35 15.76
C ALA A 553 6.36 -13.56 16.93
N GLY A 554 5.06 -13.69 16.64
CA GLY A 554 4.04 -14.06 17.62
C GLY A 554 4.29 -15.43 18.24
N ILE A 555 4.66 -16.44 17.43
CA ILE A 555 4.99 -17.80 17.92
C ILE A 555 6.22 -17.76 18.82
N ALA A 556 7.29 -17.09 18.40
CA ALA A 556 8.52 -16.98 19.19
C ALA A 556 8.29 -16.25 20.52
N GLY A 557 7.54 -15.14 20.51
CA GLY A 557 7.15 -14.42 21.71
C GLY A 557 6.34 -15.28 22.68
N ALA A 558 5.40 -16.06 22.15
CA ALA A 558 4.58 -16.99 22.93
C ALA A 558 5.35 -18.19 23.47
N CYS A 559 6.32 -18.73 22.72
CA CYS A 559 7.24 -19.77 23.22
C CYS A 559 8.03 -19.25 24.43
N GLY A 560 8.54 -18.00 24.34
CA GLY A 560 9.19 -17.32 25.44
C GLY A 560 8.28 -17.18 26.68
N GLN A 561 7.01 -16.80 26.49
CA GLN A 561 6.03 -16.74 27.58
C GLN A 561 5.73 -18.12 28.19
N ALA A 562 5.63 -19.16 27.36
CA ALA A 562 5.37 -20.53 27.79
C ALA A 562 6.57 -21.19 28.49
N GLY A 563 7.77 -20.62 28.31
CA GLY A 563 9.03 -21.17 28.80
C GLY A 563 9.62 -22.26 27.90
N CYS A 564 9.24 -22.35 26.63
CA CYS A 564 9.79 -23.34 25.68
C CYS A 564 10.61 -22.70 24.56
N ALA A 565 11.45 -23.50 23.91
CA ALA A 565 12.21 -23.10 22.73
C ALA A 565 11.41 -23.30 21.45
N LEU A 566 11.37 -22.31 20.55
CA LEU A 566 10.96 -22.49 19.15
C LEU A 566 12.10 -23.19 18.42
N LEU A 567 12.05 -24.52 18.40
CA LEU A 567 13.16 -25.38 18.01
C LEU A 567 13.36 -25.47 16.49
N GLY A 568 12.30 -25.21 15.73
CA GLY A 568 12.29 -25.30 14.28
C GLY A 568 10.87 -25.28 13.75
N GLY A 569 10.74 -25.32 12.44
CA GLY A 569 9.46 -25.34 11.77
C GLY A 569 9.61 -25.43 10.27
N GLU A 570 8.48 -25.53 9.59
CA GLU A 570 8.41 -25.62 8.13
C GLU A 570 7.55 -24.48 7.59
N THR A 571 8.02 -23.84 6.51
CA THR A 571 7.23 -22.85 5.76
C THR A 571 7.02 -23.34 4.33
N ALA A 572 5.79 -23.69 3.99
CA ALA A 572 5.43 -24.24 2.69
C ALA A 572 4.55 -23.27 1.87
N GLU A 573 4.98 -23.00 0.63
CA GLU A 573 4.17 -22.30 -0.37
C GLU A 573 3.45 -23.34 -1.25
N MET A 574 2.12 -23.32 -1.24
CA MET A 574 1.24 -24.30 -1.87
C MET A 574 0.09 -23.59 -2.64
N PRO A 575 0.40 -22.95 -3.79
CA PRO A 575 -0.53 -22.08 -4.53
C PRO A 575 -1.80 -22.76 -5.04
N ASP A 576 -1.77 -24.08 -5.24
CA ASP A 576 -2.94 -24.85 -5.68
C ASP A 576 -3.80 -25.39 -4.51
N MET A 577 -3.25 -25.37 -3.28
CA MET A 577 -3.95 -25.82 -2.08
C MET A 577 -4.62 -24.65 -1.34
N TYR A 578 -3.98 -23.48 -1.34
CA TYR A 578 -4.44 -22.28 -0.68
C TYR A 578 -4.51 -21.11 -1.65
N PRO A 579 -5.58 -20.28 -1.62
CA PRO A 579 -5.62 -19.05 -2.40
C PRO A 579 -4.50 -18.06 -2.01
N PRO A 580 -4.07 -17.17 -2.92
CA PRO A 580 -3.13 -16.10 -2.58
C PRO A 580 -3.62 -15.25 -1.41
N GLY A 581 -2.75 -14.99 -0.43
CA GLY A 581 -3.08 -14.24 0.79
C GLY A 581 -3.71 -15.07 1.92
N GLU A 582 -4.01 -16.35 1.67
CA GLU A 582 -4.46 -17.28 2.71
C GLU A 582 -3.32 -18.15 3.22
N TYR A 583 -3.37 -18.46 4.51
CA TYR A 583 -2.45 -19.36 5.19
C TYR A 583 -3.13 -20.17 6.29
N ASP A 584 -2.54 -21.32 6.62
CA ASP A 584 -2.93 -22.22 7.71
C ASP A 584 -1.73 -22.52 8.62
N LEU A 585 -2.03 -22.82 9.89
CA LEU A 585 -1.05 -23.03 10.95
C LEU A 585 -1.31 -24.32 11.74
N ALA A 586 -0.27 -25.11 11.91
CA ALA A 586 -0.21 -26.20 12.88
C ALA A 586 1.01 -26.07 13.79
N GLY A 587 0.85 -26.52 15.03
CA GLY A 587 1.84 -26.38 16.08
C GLY A 587 2.05 -27.70 16.80
N PHE A 588 3.28 -27.94 17.26
CA PHE A 588 3.67 -29.18 17.92
C PHE A 588 4.45 -28.83 19.17
N ALA A 589 3.87 -29.07 20.34
CA ALA A 589 4.53 -28.84 21.62
C ALA A 589 5.02 -30.16 22.20
N VAL A 590 6.27 -30.18 22.65
CA VAL A 590 6.82 -31.28 23.43
C VAL A 590 7.18 -30.77 24.82
N GLY A 591 6.69 -31.47 25.84
CA GLY A 591 7.00 -31.21 27.24
C GLY A 591 7.52 -32.44 27.96
N ALA A 592 8.02 -32.22 29.18
CA ALA A 592 8.45 -33.30 30.06
C ALA A 592 7.96 -33.10 31.49
N MET A 593 7.73 -34.22 32.17
CA MET A 593 7.47 -34.29 33.61
C MET A 593 8.24 -35.45 34.21
N GLU A 594 8.56 -35.37 35.50
CA GLU A 594 9.01 -36.57 36.21
C GLU A 594 7.85 -37.58 36.29
N ARG A 595 8.16 -38.87 36.27
CA ARG A 595 7.15 -39.94 36.21
C ARG A 595 6.10 -39.86 37.34
N ASP A 596 6.53 -39.44 38.53
CA ASP A 596 5.69 -39.26 39.72
C ASP A 596 4.84 -37.97 39.70
N GLN A 597 5.10 -37.06 38.75
CA GLN A 597 4.37 -35.81 38.55
C GLN A 597 3.27 -35.91 37.48
N LYS A 598 3.12 -37.09 36.85
CA LYS A 598 2.10 -37.32 35.83
C LYS A 598 0.70 -36.96 36.32
N LEU A 599 -0.04 -36.22 35.50
CA LEU A 599 -1.48 -36.01 35.60
C LEU A 599 -2.21 -36.70 34.43
N PRO A 600 -3.52 -37.00 34.58
CA PRO A 600 -4.26 -37.00 35.84
C PRO A 600 -3.85 -38.16 36.76
N GLN A 601 -4.01 -37.97 38.07
CA GLN A 601 -3.80 -38.99 39.10
C GLN A 601 -5.15 -39.60 39.48
N LEU A 602 -5.67 -40.42 38.57
CA LEU A 602 -7.05 -40.92 38.61
C LEU A 602 -7.38 -41.67 39.91
N GLU A 603 -6.40 -42.35 40.50
CA GLU A 603 -6.56 -43.12 41.73
C GLU A 603 -6.76 -42.24 42.97
N ARG A 604 -6.34 -40.97 42.90
CA ARG A 604 -6.50 -40.00 44.00
C ARG A 604 -7.83 -39.26 43.95
N ILE A 605 -8.56 -39.33 42.84
CA ILE A 605 -9.80 -38.58 42.62
C ILE A 605 -10.97 -39.33 43.27
N THR A 606 -11.67 -38.64 44.17
CA THR A 606 -12.78 -39.20 44.93
C THR A 606 -14.01 -38.30 44.85
N GLU A 607 -15.19 -38.86 45.11
CA GLU A 607 -16.40 -38.06 45.29
C GLU A 607 -16.21 -37.02 46.40
N GLY A 608 -16.70 -35.79 46.18
CA GLY A 608 -16.52 -34.66 47.08
C GLY A 608 -15.24 -33.85 46.88
N ASP A 609 -14.36 -34.25 45.97
CA ASP A 609 -13.27 -33.39 45.49
C ASP A 609 -13.83 -32.12 44.82
N VAL A 610 -13.07 -31.04 44.89
CA VAL A 610 -13.48 -29.71 44.42
C VAL A 610 -12.93 -29.45 43.03
N VAL A 611 -13.75 -28.83 42.17
CA VAL A 611 -13.34 -28.35 40.85
C VAL A 611 -13.06 -26.84 40.94
N VAL A 612 -11.82 -26.44 40.66
CA VAL A 612 -11.39 -25.05 40.61
C VAL A 612 -11.24 -24.62 39.16
N GLY A 613 -11.99 -23.62 38.73
CA GLY A 613 -11.92 -23.05 37.38
C GLY A 613 -11.01 -21.83 37.34
N VAL A 614 -10.08 -21.78 36.39
CA VAL A 614 -9.19 -20.64 36.12
C VAL A 614 -9.73 -19.85 34.94
N ALA A 615 -9.74 -18.52 35.05
CA ALA A 615 -10.31 -17.61 34.06
C ALA A 615 -9.59 -17.68 32.71
N SER A 616 -10.36 -17.64 31.61
CA SER A 616 -9.83 -17.39 30.27
C SER A 616 -9.68 -15.90 29.97
N SER A 617 -8.83 -15.56 28.99
CA SER A 617 -8.72 -14.21 28.43
C SER A 617 -9.91 -13.83 27.53
N GLY A 618 -10.61 -14.82 26.99
CA GLY A 618 -11.70 -14.67 26.04
C GLY A 618 -12.09 -16.05 25.49
N LEU A 619 -12.44 -16.09 24.20
CA LEU A 619 -12.61 -17.35 23.48
C LEU A 619 -11.26 -17.98 23.17
N HIS A 620 -11.15 -19.29 23.37
CA HIS A 620 -10.05 -20.07 22.82
C HIS A 620 -10.25 -20.31 21.31
N SER A 621 -9.20 -20.68 20.58
CA SER A 621 -9.20 -20.81 19.11
C SER A 621 -10.29 -21.74 18.53
N ASN A 622 -10.76 -22.71 19.31
CA ASN A 622 -11.85 -23.60 18.91
C ASN A 622 -13.23 -22.92 18.96
N GLY A 623 -14.15 -23.34 18.08
CA GLY A 623 -15.52 -22.79 18.01
C GLY A 623 -15.68 -21.57 17.10
N PHE A 624 -14.59 -21.04 16.53
CA PHE A 624 -14.63 -19.85 15.66
C PHE A 624 -15.42 -20.03 14.35
N SER A 625 -15.64 -21.27 13.90
CA SER A 625 -16.53 -21.54 12.77
C SER A 625 -17.97 -21.15 13.07
N LEU A 626 -18.43 -21.36 14.31
CA LEU A 626 -19.74 -20.93 14.78
C LEU A 626 -19.76 -19.41 15.00
N VAL A 627 -18.73 -18.85 15.64
CA VAL A 627 -18.58 -17.40 15.84
C VAL A 627 -18.71 -16.64 14.52
N ARG A 628 -17.99 -17.07 13.48
CA ARG A 628 -18.06 -16.43 12.15
C ARG A 628 -19.46 -16.47 11.54
N LYS A 629 -20.20 -17.58 11.74
CA LYS A 629 -21.60 -17.69 11.29
C LYS A 629 -22.53 -16.76 12.06
N ILE A 630 -22.30 -16.59 13.37
CA ILE A 630 -23.07 -15.65 14.21
C ILE A 630 -22.79 -14.22 13.76
N VAL A 631 -21.53 -13.83 13.60
CA VAL A 631 -21.15 -12.49 13.11
C VAL A 631 -21.78 -12.22 11.74
N ALA A 632 -21.70 -13.17 10.80
CA ALA A 632 -22.26 -13.02 9.46
C ALA A 632 -23.81 -12.89 9.44
N ARG A 633 -24.50 -13.36 10.49
CA ARG A 633 -25.95 -13.20 10.65
C ARG A 633 -26.31 -11.97 11.48
N SER A 634 -25.36 -11.44 12.23
CA SER A 634 -25.53 -10.23 13.03
C SER A 634 -25.47 -8.97 12.16
N SER A 635 -25.84 -7.84 12.75
CA SER A 635 -25.66 -6.51 12.14
C SER A 635 -24.23 -5.98 12.23
N LEU A 636 -23.32 -6.69 12.92
CA LEU A 636 -21.95 -6.24 13.20
C LEU A 636 -20.94 -6.76 12.16
N GLN A 637 -19.96 -5.93 11.83
CA GLN A 637 -18.75 -6.30 11.10
C GLN A 637 -17.57 -6.42 12.08
N TYR A 638 -16.46 -7.03 11.65
CA TYR A 638 -15.27 -7.12 12.51
C TYR A 638 -14.68 -5.74 12.87
N SER A 639 -14.89 -4.72 12.03
CA SER A 639 -14.51 -3.33 12.31
C SER A 639 -15.52 -2.59 13.19
N SER A 640 -16.70 -3.15 13.47
CA SER A 640 -17.69 -2.54 14.35
C SER A 640 -17.17 -2.52 15.81
N PRO A 641 -17.65 -1.59 16.65
CA PRO A 641 -17.41 -1.67 18.09
C PRO A 641 -17.85 -3.01 18.66
N ALA A 642 -17.14 -3.47 19.70
CA ALA A 642 -17.51 -4.68 20.40
C ALA A 642 -18.92 -4.57 21.02
N PRO A 643 -19.67 -5.68 21.15
CA PRO A 643 -20.99 -5.69 21.77
C PRO A 643 -21.00 -5.09 23.17
N ASP A 644 -22.10 -4.45 23.55
CA ASP A 644 -22.24 -3.69 24.80
C ASP A 644 -21.68 -4.42 26.03
N GLY A 645 -20.79 -3.73 26.74
CA GLY A 645 -20.13 -4.23 27.94
C GLY A 645 -18.92 -5.14 27.69
N CYS A 646 -18.52 -5.39 26.44
CA CYS A 646 -17.31 -6.16 26.11
C CYS A 646 -16.03 -5.30 25.95
N GLY A 647 -16.11 -3.99 26.22
CA GLY A 647 -14.99 -3.03 26.13
C GLY A 647 -15.06 -2.11 24.91
N ASP A 648 -14.11 -1.18 24.79
CA ASP A 648 -14.10 -0.10 23.79
C ASP A 648 -13.39 -0.47 22.47
N GLN A 649 -12.94 -1.72 22.35
CA GLN A 649 -12.24 -2.24 21.17
C GLN A 649 -13.22 -2.66 20.05
N THR A 650 -12.70 -2.95 18.86
CA THR A 650 -13.53 -3.51 17.78
C THR A 650 -13.94 -4.96 18.07
N LEU A 651 -15.00 -5.45 17.43
CA LEU A 651 -15.41 -6.86 17.50
C LEU A 651 -14.29 -7.78 17.01
N GLY A 652 -13.57 -7.41 15.96
CA GLY A 652 -12.41 -8.12 15.45
C GLY A 652 -11.30 -8.22 16.49
N ASP A 653 -10.93 -7.11 17.13
CA ASP A 653 -9.92 -7.09 18.20
C ASP A 653 -10.32 -7.95 19.39
N LEU A 654 -11.59 -7.85 19.83
CA LEU A 654 -12.11 -8.66 20.92
C LEU A 654 -12.06 -10.16 20.59
N LEU A 655 -12.51 -10.55 19.39
CA LEU A 655 -12.48 -11.94 18.93
C LEU A 655 -11.05 -12.44 18.71
N LEU A 656 -10.11 -11.56 18.36
CA LEU A 656 -8.69 -11.88 18.21
C LEU A 656 -7.90 -11.76 19.52
N THR A 657 -8.57 -11.61 20.67
CA THR A 657 -7.93 -11.73 21.98
C THR A 657 -7.19 -13.07 22.06
N PRO A 658 -5.88 -13.10 22.34
CA PRO A 658 -5.12 -14.34 22.34
C PRO A 658 -5.56 -15.30 23.42
N THR A 659 -5.54 -16.59 23.09
CA THR A 659 -5.69 -17.68 24.06
C THR A 659 -4.57 -17.58 25.09
N LYS A 660 -4.94 -17.68 26.37
CA LYS A 660 -4.02 -17.50 27.49
C LYS A 660 -3.11 -18.71 27.65
N ILE A 661 -1.83 -18.48 27.97
CA ILE A 661 -0.84 -19.51 28.26
C ILE A 661 -0.75 -19.70 29.77
N TYR A 662 -1.02 -20.90 30.27
CA TYR A 662 -1.06 -21.19 31.70
C TYR A 662 0.20 -21.90 32.24
N SER A 663 1.13 -22.31 31.38
CA SER A 663 2.30 -23.11 31.81
C SER A 663 3.10 -22.40 32.90
N HIS A 664 3.38 -21.11 32.77
CA HIS A 664 4.14 -20.36 33.76
C HIS A 664 3.38 -20.20 35.09
N SER A 665 2.06 -20.00 35.05
CA SER A 665 1.25 -19.76 36.24
C SER A 665 0.86 -21.06 36.96
N LEU A 666 0.47 -22.12 36.25
CA LEU A 666 -0.05 -23.33 36.88
C LEU A 666 1.00 -24.41 37.13
N LEU A 667 2.10 -24.47 36.38
CA LEU A 667 3.10 -25.55 36.54
C LEU A 667 3.67 -25.64 37.97
N PRO A 668 4.00 -24.54 38.68
CA PRO A 668 4.47 -24.64 40.06
C PRO A 668 3.39 -25.12 41.04
N ILE A 669 2.12 -24.85 40.74
CA ILE A 669 0.97 -25.29 41.54
C ILE A 669 0.76 -26.79 41.32
N ILE A 670 0.87 -27.26 40.08
CA ILE A 670 0.86 -28.69 39.73
C ILE A 670 1.99 -29.42 40.46
N ARG A 671 3.21 -28.86 40.42
CA ARG A 671 4.41 -29.40 41.10
C ARG A 671 4.31 -29.45 42.62
N SER A 672 3.35 -28.76 43.24
CA SER A 672 3.10 -28.89 44.69
C SER A 672 2.52 -30.25 45.09
N GLY A 673 2.05 -31.06 44.13
CA GLY A 673 1.42 -32.36 44.38
C GLY A 673 -0.02 -32.29 44.91
N ARG A 674 -0.56 -31.08 45.07
CA ARG A 674 -1.93 -30.81 45.55
C ARG A 674 -3.01 -30.92 44.47
N VAL A 675 -2.62 -30.84 43.20
CA VAL A 675 -3.52 -30.98 42.05
C VAL A 675 -3.62 -32.45 41.65
N LYS A 676 -4.85 -32.97 41.53
CA LYS A 676 -5.11 -34.36 41.13
C LYS A 676 -5.32 -34.51 39.64
N ALA A 677 -5.88 -33.50 38.99
CA ALA A 677 -6.10 -33.44 37.55
C ALA A 677 -6.20 -31.98 37.08
N LEU A 678 -5.89 -31.76 35.80
CA LEU A 678 -6.04 -30.48 35.11
C LEU A 678 -6.66 -30.76 33.74
N ALA A 679 -7.76 -30.08 33.41
CA ALA A 679 -8.32 -30.07 32.06
C ALA A 679 -8.09 -28.69 31.43
N HIS A 680 -7.50 -28.65 30.24
CA HIS A 680 -7.52 -27.46 29.37
C HIS A 680 -8.87 -27.42 28.65
N ILE A 681 -9.59 -26.29 28.73
CA ILE A 681 -10.94 -26.18 28.16
C ILE A 681 -10.84 -25.64 26.74
N THR A 682 -10.96 -26.51 25.74
CA THR A 682 -10.79 -26.19 24.32
C THR A 682 -12.01 -26.63 23.50
N GLY A 683 -11.81 -27.29 22.35
CA GLY A 683 -12.91 -27.88 21.59
C GLY A 683 -13.64 -28.93 22.42
N GLY A 684 -14.97 -28.95 22.35
CA GLY A 684 -15.80 -29.77 23.24
C GLY A 684 -16.09 -29.13 24.61
N GLY A 685 -15.54 -27.93 24.88
CA GLY A 685 -15.97 -27.03 25.95
C GLY A 685 -15.86 -27.67 27.34
N LEU A 686 -16.77 -27.29 28.24
CA LEU A 686 -16.83 -27.85 29.59
C LEU A 686 -17.29 -29.31 29.58
N LEU A 687 -18.19 -29.66 28.66
CA LEU A 687 -18.87 -30.95 28.65
C LEU A 687 -17.96 -32.12 28.23
N GLU A 688 -17.01 -31.89 27.33
CA GLU A 688 -16.16 -32.97 26.81
C GLU A 688 -14.74 -32.96 27.37
N ASN A 689 -14.21 -31.82 27.82
CA ASN A 689 -12.83 -31.74 28.29
C ASN A 689 -12.67 -32.22 29.73
N ILE A 690 -13.54 -31.80 30.65
CA ILE A 690 -13.44 -32.19 32.07
C ILE A 690 -13.54 -33.72 32.26
N PRO A 691 -14.42 -34.46 31.55
CA PRO A 691 -14.48 -35.92 31.68
C PRO A 691 -13.21 -36.66 31.25
N ARG A 692 -12.34 -36.06 30.43
CA ARG A 692 -11.09 -36.70 29.96
C ARG A 692 -10.09 -36.92 31.08
N VAL A 693 -10.24 -36.20 32.19
CA VAL A 693 -9.31 -36.23 33.33
C VAL A 693 -9.92 -36.82 34.60
N LEU A 694 -11.09 -37.45 34.48
CA LEU A 694 -11.84 -38.05 35.58
C LEU A 694 -12.02 -39.57 35.40
N PRO A 695 -12.03 -40.37 36.47
CA PRO A 695 -12.39 -41.78 36.43
C PRO A 695 -13.78 -42.02 35.81
N GLN A 696 -13.98 -43.11 35.07
CA GLN A 696 -15.23 -43.38 34.33
C GLN A 696 -16.50 -43.33 35.20
N LYS A 697 -16.41 -43.73 36.48
CA LYS A 697 -17.53 -43.75 37.43
C LYS A 697 -17.80 -42.40 38.13
N LEU A 698 -17.02 -41.38 37.81
CA LEU A 698 -17.14 -40.04 38.37
C LEU A 698 -17.47 -39.02 37.26
N GLY A 699 -18.21 -38.00 37.68
CA GLY A 699 -18.56 -36.82 36.89
C GLY A 699 -18.41 -35.57 37.75
N VAL A 700 -18.88 -34.43 37.24
CA VAL A 700 -18.89 -33.15 37.96
C VAL A 700 -20.23 -32.45 37.87
N ASP A 701 -20.61 -31.82 38.98
CA ASP A 701 -21.70 -30.84 39.03
C ASP A 701 -21.05 -29.46 39.16
N LEU A 702 -21.22 -28.63 38.13
CA LEU A 702 -20.75 -27.25 38.06
C LEU A 702 -21.90 -26.26 38.28
N ASP A 703 -21.60 -25.08 38.81
CA ASP A 703 -22.58 -23.98 38.98
C ASP A 703 -22.06 -22.69 38.36
N ALA A 704 -22.64 -22.28 37.24
CA ALA A 704 -22.22 -21.12 36.46
C ALA A 704 -22.34 -19.78 37.19
N CYS A 705 -23.11 -19.70 38.28
CA CYS A 705 -23.22 -18.49 39.10
C CYS A 705 -21.98 -18.27 40.00
N THR A 706 -21.05 -19.22 40.05
CA THR A 706 -19.87 -19.16 40.93
C THR A 706 -18.64 -18.53 40.30
N TRP A 707 -18.62 -18.35 38.97
CA TRP A 707 -17.53 -17.70 38.25
C TRP A 707 -18.01 -16.59 37.33
N ARG A 708 -17.09 -15.74 36.91
CA ARG A 708 -17.38 -14.65 36.00
C ARG A 708 -17.31 -15.12 34.55
N ILE A 709 -18.43 -15.06 33.84
CA ILE A 709 -18.49 -15.32 32.40
C ILE A 709 -18.30 -14.00 31.63
N PRO A 710 -17.29 -13.88 30.74
CA PRO A 710 -17.13 -12.69 29.90
C PRO A 710 -18.37 -12.42 29.03
N LYS A 711 -18.75 -11.14 28.90
CA LYS A 711 -20.00 -10.74 28.21
C LYS A 711 -20.06 -11.14 26.74
N ILE A 712 -18.93 -11.40 26.09
CA ILE A 712 -18.90 -11.92 24.72
C ILE A 712 -19.64 -13.26 24.60
N PHE A 713 -19.61 -14.13 25.62
CA PHE A 713 -20.37 -15.38 25.61
C PHE A 713 -21.87 -15.13 25.71
N SER A 714 -22.31 -14.14 26.51
CA SER A 714 -23.71 -13.72 26.57
C SER A 714 -24.20 -13.12 25.24
N TRP A 715 -23.34 -12.41 24.52
CA TRP A 715 -23.67 -11.93 23.18
C TRP A 715 -23.77 -13.08 22.18
N LEU A 716 -22.79 -13.99 22.14
CA LEU A 716 -22.82 -15.16 21.26
C LEU A 716 -24.04 -16.04 21.48
N GLN A 717 -24.41 -16.28 22.75
CA GLN A 717 -25.59 -17.06 23.10
C GLN A 717 -26.87 -16.42 22.56
N ARG A 718 -27.01 -15.10 22.73
CA ARG A 718 -28.21 -14.35 22.32
C ARG A 718 -28.30 -14.21 20.80
N GLU A 719 -27.23 -13.75 20.18
CA GLU A 719 -27.16 -13.48 18.73
C GLU A 719 -27.23 -14.79 17.93
N GLY A 720 -26.58 -15.84 18.45
CA GLY A 720 -26.61 -17.17 17.85
C GLY A 720 -27.83 -18.03 18.22
N GLN A 721 -28.66 -17.58 19.17
CA GLN A 721 -29.77 -18.35 19.75
C GLN A 721 -29.33 -19.75 20.22
N LEU A 722 -28.17 -19.80 20.88
CA LEU A 722 -27.53 -21.07 21.26
C LEU A 722 -28.18 -21.64 22.53
N SER A 723 -28.38 -22.95 22.53
CA SER A 723 -28.83 -23.68 23.72
C SER A 723 -27.73 -23.73 24.79
N GLU A 724 -28.13 -24.03 26.03
CA GLU A 724 -27.18 -24.19 27.14
C GLU A 724 -26.16 -25.30 26.87
N GLU A 725 -26.63 -26.43 26.33
CA GLU A 725 -25.77 -27.54 25.95
C GLU A 725 -24.77 -27.12 24.85
N GLU A 726 -25.22 -26.38 23.84
CA GLU A 726 -24.35 -25.92 22.75
C GLU A 726 -23.31 -24.92 23.24
N MET A 727 -23.69 -24.00 24.14
CA MET A 727 -22.74 -23.09 24.77
C MET A 727 -21.67 -23.85 25.56
N ALA A 728 -22.08 -24.80 26.39
CA ALA A 728 -21.17 -25.57 27.24
C ALA A 728 -20.32 -26.61 26.46
N ARG A 729 -20.81 -27.11 25.32
CA ARG A 729 -20.06 -28.02 24.42
C ARG A 729 -19.11 -27.26 23.50
N THR A 730 -19.51 -26.11 22.96
CA THR A 730 -18.68 -25.44 21.94
C THR A 730 -17.69 -24.47 22.55
N PHE A 731 -18.04 -23.80 23.64
CA PHE A 731 -17.25 -22.74 24.22
C PHE A 731 -16.76 -23.05 25.63
N ASN A 732 -15.68 -22.37 26.00
CA ASN A 732 -15.07 -22.49 27.31
C ASN A 732 -15.81 -21.67 28.40
N CYS A 733 -16.75 -20.81 28.01
CA CYS A 733 -17.64 -20.04 28.89
C CYS A 733 -16.91 -19.30 30.03
N GLY A 734 -15.73 -18.74 29.73
CA GLY A 734 -14.92 -17.96 30.69
C GLY A 734 -13.93 -18.78 31.53
N ILE A 735 -13.97 -20.11 31.47
CA ILE A 735 -13.00 -20.99 32.13
C ILE A 735 -11.97 -21.44 31.11
N GLY A 736 -10.70 -21.13 31.32
CA GLY A 736 -9.62 -21.60 30.45
C GLY A 736 -9.05 -22.96 30.88
N ALA A 737 -9.02 -23.23 32.18
CA ALA A 737 -8.56 -24.49 32.74
C ALA A 737 -9.37 -24.89 33.98
N ALA A 738 -9.54 -26.19 34.22
CA ALA A 738 -10.24 -26.73 35.38
C ALA A 738 -9.35 -27.71 36.15
N LEU A 739 -9.13 -27.46 37.43
CA LEU A 739 -8.32 -28.28 38.33
C LEU A 739 -9.22 -29.11 39.25
N VAL A 740 -8.86 -30.37 39.49
CA VAL A 740 -9.47 -31.20 40.52
C VAL A 740 -8.53 -31.27 41.71
N VAL A 741 -9.02 -30.89 42.89
CA VAL A 741 -8.24 -30.79 44.12
C VAL A 741 -9.01 -31.37 45.30
N SER A 742 -8.30 -31.82 46.34
CA SER A 742 -8.96 -32.20 47.59
C SER A 742 -9.60 -30.98 48.26
N LYS A 743 -10.74 -31.19 48.93
CA LYS A 743 -11.50 -30.14 49.62
C LYS A 743 -10.68 -29.36 50.67
N ASP A 744 -9.77 -30.02 51.37
CA ASP A 744 -8.89 -29.41 52.39
C ASP A 744 -7.77 -28.54 51.78
N GLN A 745 -7.50 -28.68 50.49
CA GLN A 745 -6.45 -27.94 49.78
C GLN A 745 -6.99 -26.77 48.95
N THR A 746 -8.32 -26.62 48.84
CA THR A 746 -8.98 -25.66 47.94
C THR A 746 -8.55 -24.22 48.19
N ASP A 747 -8.59 -23.74 49.43
CA ASP A 747 -8.26 -22.34 49.77
C ASP A 747 -6.80 -22.02 49.47
N GLN A 748 -5.89 -22.97 49.73
CA GLN A 748 -4.48 -22.80 49.42
C GLN A 748 -4.24 -22.73 47.91
N ILE A 749 -4.94 -23.55 47.12
CA ILE A 749 -4.83 -23.53 45.65
C ILE A 749 -5.34 -22.20 45.09
N LEU A 750 -6.49 -21.70 45.55
CA LEU A 750 -7.01 -20.40 45.13
C LEU A 750 -6.04 -19.26 45.48
N HIS A 751 -5.46 -19.30 46.69
CA HIS A 751 -4.43 -18.34 47.09
C HIS A 751 -3.19 -18.42 46.19
N ASP A 752 -2.67 -19.62 45.91
CA ASP A 752 -1.48 -19.81 45.07
C ASP A 752 -1.70 -19.34 43.62
N ILE A 753 -2.90 -19.56 43.08
CA ILE A 753 -3.32 -19.04 41.77
C ILE A 753 -3.37 -17.50 41.79
N GLY A 754 -4.00 -16.92 42.82
CA GLY A 754 -4.10 -15.46 42.99
C GLY A 754 -2.74 -14.77 43.11
N GLN A 755 -1.79 -15.37 43.82
CA GLN A 755 -0.40 -14.85 43.92
C GLN A 755 0.31 -14.76 42.55
N ARG A 756 -0.16 -15.55 41.58
CA ARG A 756 0.35 -15.55 40.20
C ARG A 756 -0.46 -14.67 39.26
N ARG A 757 -1.33 -13.81 39.81
CA ARG A 757 -2.19 -12.86 39.08
C ARG A 757 -3.17 -13.55 38.14
N GLU A 758 -3.59 -14.75 38.50
CA GLU A 758 -4.64 -15.50 37.84
C GLU A 758 -5.93 -15.38 38.65
N GLU A 759 -7.07 -15.28 37.96
CA GLU A 759 -8.38 -15.30 38.59
C GLU A 759 -8.93 -16.73 38.55
N ALA A 760 -9.46 -17.21 39.67
CA ALA A 760 -10.02 -18.55 39.78
C ALA A 760 -11.12 -18.64 40.84
N TRP A 761 -11.98 -19.64 40.67
CA TRP A 761 -13.16 -19.85 41.51
C TRP A 761 -13.36 -21.34 41.80
N VAL A 762 -14.03 -21.65 42.91
CA VAL A 762 -14.64 -22.97 43.09
C VAL A 762 -15.87 -23.03 42.19
N ILE A 763 -15.80 -23.86 41.15
CA ILE A 763 -16.86 -23.93 40.13
C ILE A 763 -17.78 -25.13 40.28
N GLY A 764 -17.43 -26.10 41.14
CA GLY A 764 -18.22 -27.30 41.32
C GLY A 764 -17.53 -28.38 42.14
N ASN A 765 -18.14 -29.58 42.15
CA ASN A 765 -17.62 -30.74 42.89
C ASN A 765 -17.67 -32.00 42.02
N VAL A 766 -16.77 -32.94 42.31
CA VAL A 766 -16.77 -34.29 41.76
C VAL A 766 -17.87 -35.11 42.42
N VAL A 767 -18.69 -35.77 41.60
CA VAL A 767 -19.86 -36.56 42.02
C VAL A 767 -19.80 -37.96 41.44
N ALA A 768 -20.46 -38.93 42.09
CA ALA A 768 -20.68 -40.24 41.49
C ALA A 768 -21.52 -40.11 40.20
N CYS A 769 -21.11 -40.79 39.14
CA CYS A 769 -21.80 -40.79 37.85
C CYS A 769 -22.20 -42.22 37.46
N PRO A 770 -23.50 -42.56 37.51
CA PRO A 770 -24.00 -43.84 37.02
C PRO A 770 -23.73 -44.00 35.52
N GLU A 771 -23.59 -45.26 35.08
CA GLU A 771 -23.36 -45.60 33.68
C GLU A 771 -24.51 -45.06 32.79
N GLY A 772 -24.17 -44.37 31.70
CA GLY A 772 -25.13 -43.73 30.79
C GLY A 772 -25.63 -42.34 31.21
N SER A 773 -25.24 -41.82 32.38
CA SER A 773 -25.57 -40.44 32.79
C SER A 773 -24.58 -39.41 32.22
N PRO A 774 -24.99 -38.13 32.03
CA PRO A 774 -24.07 -37.06 31.64
C PRO A 774 -22.97 -36.89 32.69
N ARG A 775 -21.70 -36.95 32.24
CA ARG A 775 -20.53 -36.82 33.14
C ARG A 775 -20.26 -35.39 33.61
N VAL A 776 -20.90 -34.40 32.99
CA VAL A 776 -20.85 -32.98 33.39
C VAL A 776 -22.27 -32.46 33.43
N ARG A 777 -22.67 -31.88 34.56
CA ARG A 777 -23.90 -31.10 34.68
C ARG A 777 -23.52 -29.67 35.02
N VAL A 778 -23.84 -28.73 34.14
CA VAL A 778 -23.67 -27.30 34.40
C VAL A 778 -25.02 -26.76 34.84
N LYS A 779 -25.09 -26.23 36.05
CA LYS A 779 -26.29 -25.59 36.61
C LYS A 779 -26.22 -24.09 36.32
N ASN A 780 -27.40 -23.49 36.14
CA ASN A 780 -27.60 -22.03 36.07
C ASN A 780 -26.81 -21.33 34.96
N LEU A 781 -26.37 -22.01 33.89
CA LEU A 781 -25.55 -21.36 32.85
C LEU A 781 -26.36 -20.32 32.08
N THR A 782 -27.60 -20.62 31.73
CA THR A 782 -28.49 -19.65 31.10
C THR A 782 -28.72 -18.43 32.02
N GLU A 783 -28.95 -18.66 33.31
CA GLU A 783 -29.15 -17.59 34.29
C GLU A 783 -27.88 -16.72 34.44
N ALA A 784 -26.70 -17.32 34.54
CA ALA A 784 -25.43 -16.60 34.63
C ALA A 784 -25.13 -15.79 33.36
N LEU A 785 -25.44 -16.33 32.18
CA LEU A 785 -25.31 -15.61 30.90
C LEU A 785 -26.32 -14.45 30.79
N GLN A 786 -27.53 -14.63 31.32
CA GLN A 786 -28.57 -13.60 31.35
C GLN A 786 -28.33 -12.53 32.43
N MET A 787 -27.85 -12.88 33.62
CA MET A 787 -27.48 -11.92 34.68
C MET A 787 -26.35 -10.99 34.22
N ASN A 788 -25.39 -11.52 33.46
CA ASN A 788 -24.37 -10.71 32.79
C ASN A 788 -24.94 -9.87 31.62
N GLY A 789 -26.12 -10.22 31.11
CA GLY A 789 -26.81 -9.56 30.00
C GLY A 789 -28.00 -8.64 30.38
N ALA A 790 -28.48 -8.69 31.63
CA ALA A 790 -29.70 -8.02 32.09
C ALA A 790 -29.40 -6.82 32.99
N VAL A 791 -29.60 -5.63 32.45
CA VAL A 791 -30.10 -4.50 33.25
C VAL A 791 -31.62 -4.62 33.26
N VAL A 792 -32.19 -4.66 34.47
CA VAL A 792 -33.59 -4.96 34.80
C VAL A 792 -34.59 -4.10 34.04
N SER A 793 -35.58 -4.75 33.43
CA SER A 793 -36.84 -4.16 32.96
C SER A 793 -37.95 -4.42 33.99
N ASN A 794 -38.69 -3.39 34.38
CA ASN A 794 -40.06 -3.54 34.89
C ASN A 794 -40.86 -2.27 34.59
N GLY A 795 -41.89 -2.42 33.76
CA GLY A 795 -42.81 -1.35 33.37
C GLY A 795 -43.15 -1.41 31.89
N PHE A 796 -44.22 -2.12 31.55
CA PHE A 796 -44.77 -2.24 30.20
C PHE A 796 -44.96 -0.87 29.54
N LEU A 797 -44.15 -0.60 28.50
CA LEU A 797 -44.54 -0.03 27.20
C LEU A 797 -43.25 0.13 26.37
N SER A 798 -43.10 -0.71 25.34
CA SER A 798 -42.25 -0.55 24.15
C SER A 798 -40.97 0.31 24.29
N HIS A 799 -39.80 -0.31 24.48
CA HIS A 799 -38.53 0.35 24.15
C HIS A 799 -37.53 -0.61 23.49
N LEU A 800 -37.22 -0.27 22.24
CA LEU A 800 -36.22 -0.84 21.33
C LEU A 800 -34.81 -0.86 21.96
N PRO A 801 -33.88 -1.73 21.49
CA PRO A 801 -32.50 -1.77 21.98
C PRO A 801 -31.84 -0.39 21.85
N ALA A 802 -31.07 0.02 22.86
CA ALA A 802 -30.36 1.29 22.84
C ALA A 802 -29.33 1.28 21.69
N GLN A 803 -29.64 2.02 20.64
CA GLN A 803 -28.78 2.22 19.47
C GLN A 803 -27.45 2.85 19.94
N GLN A 804 -26.33 2.17 19.72
CA GLN A 804 -25.01 2.72 20.05
C GLN A 804 -24.82 4.02 19.26
N LYS A 805 -24.63 5.12 20.00
CA LYS A 805 -24.59 6.46 19.42
C LYS A 805 -23.28 6.68 18.66
N SER A 806 -23.32 7.18 17.42
CA SER A 806 -22.14 7.55 16.64
C SER A 806 -21.32 8.61 17.38
N ARG A 807 -19.99 8.45 17.39
CA ARG A 807 -19.03 9.34 18.03
C ARG A 807 -18.75 10.53 17.13
N VAL A 808 -19.14 11.73 17.57
CA VAL A 808 -19.10 12.95 16.76
C VAL A 808 -17.98 13.87 17.24
N ALA A 809 -17.14 14.34 16.34
CA ALA A 809 -16.29 15.50 16.58
C ALA A 809 -16.92 16.75 16.01
N VAL A 810 -16.85 17.86 16.74
CA VAL A 810 -17.35 19.15 16.24
C VAL A 810 -16.19 20.15 16.11
N LEU A 811 -15.99 20.65 14.89
CA LEU A 811 -14.96 21.64 14.58
C LEU A 811 -15.58 23.04 14.57
N ILE A 812 -14.96 23.99 15.28
CA ILE A 812 -15.49 25.35 15.47
C ILE A 812 -14.42 26.45 15.32
N SER A 813 -14.83 27.65 14.92
CA SER A 813 -13.94 28.84 14.86
C SER A 813 -14.43 30.06 15.64
N GLY A 814 -15.56 29.98 16.35
CA GLY A 814 -16.23 31.14 16.94
C GLY A 814 -17.18 30.82 18.10
N THR A 815 -18.33 31.49 18.14
CA THR A 815 -19.25 31.51 19.29
C THR A 815 -19.92 30.17 19.63
N GLY A 816 -19.84 29.18 18.73
CA GLY A 816 -20.39 27.83 18.94
C GLY A 816 -21.91 27.80 19.11
N SER A 817 -22.68 28.60 18.35
CA SER A 817 -24.15 28.49 18.38
C SER A 817 -24.65 27.18 17.79
N ASN A 818 -24.08 26.76 16.65
CA ASN A 818 -24.46 25.49 16.02
C ASN A 818 -23.95 24.30 16.84
N LEU A 819 -22.78 24.45 17.49
CA LEU A 819 -22.32 23.51 18.52
C LEU A 819 -23.33 23.37 19.66
N GLN A 820 -23.90 24.46 20.19
CA GLN A 820 -24.90 24.37 21.25
C GLN A 820 -26.13 23.56 20.80
N ALA A 821 -26.63 23.79 19.59
CA ALA A 821 -27.75 23.02 19.04
C ALA A 821 -27.42 21.53 18.90
N LEU A 822 -26.20 21.18 18.47
CA LEU A 822 -25.73 19.79 18.43
C LEU A 822 -25.63 19.17 19.83
N ILE A 823 -25.08 19.89 20.80
CA ILE A 823 -25.01 19.46 22.21
C ILE A 823 -26.42 19.17 22.74
N ASP A 824 -27.35 20.10 22.55
CA ASP A 824 -28.71 19.97 23.05
C ASP A 824 -29.44 18.78 22.40
N SER A 825 -29.21 18.53 21.11
CA SER A 825 -29.73 17.35 20.42
C SER A 825 -29.17 16.03 20.98
N THR A 826 -27.88 15.98 21.32
CA THR A 826 -27.27 14.73 21.87
C THR A 826 -27.77 14.36 23.27
N ARG A 827 -28.39 15.32 23.99
CA ARG A 827 -29.01 15.08 25.30
C ARG A 827 -30.33 14.32 25.21
N ASP A 828 -30.96 14.26 24.04
CA ASP A 828 -32.14 13.42 23.83
C ASP A 828 -31.74 11.94 23.99
N PRO A 829 -32.40 11.17 24.87
CA PRO A 829 -32.19 9.73 25.00
C PRO A 829 -32.33 8.97 23.67
N LYS A 830 -33.15 9.47 22.74
CA LYS A 830 -33.35 8.90 21.40
C LYS A 830 -32.31 9.32 20.37
N SER A 831 -31.44 10.27 20.69
CA SER A 831 -30.37 10.69 19.78
C SER A 831 -29.43 9.52 19.51
N SER A 832 -29.13 9.26 18.24
CA SER A 832 -28.15 8.29 17.77
C SER A 832 -26.73 8.85 17.77
N THR A 833 -26.45 9.99 18.43
CA THR A 833 -25.13 10.64 18.43
C THR A 833 -24.60 11.05 19.78
N HIS A 834 -23.29 10.97 19.95
CA HIS A 834 -22.56 11.41 21.14
C HIS A 834 -21.33 12.24 20.74
N ILE A 835 -21.24 13.49 21.21
CA ILE A 835 -20.08 14.35 20.89
C ILE A 835 -18.91 13.98 21.81
N VAL A 836 -17.81 13.50 21.22
CA VAL A 836 -16.63 13.00 21.95
C VAL A 836 -15.51 14.03 22.05
N VAL A 837 -15.45 15.00 21.13
CA VAL A 837 -14.44 16.06 21.16
C VAL A 837 -14.92 17.31 20.42
N VAL A 838 -14.55 18.49 20.92
CA VAL A 838 -14.69 19.76 20.21
C VAL A 838 -13.30 20.32 19.90
N ILE A 839 -13.02 20.50 18.61
CA ILE A 839 -11.74 21.02 18.13
C ILE A 839 -11.93 22.45 17.65
N SER A 840 -11.15 23.39 18.19
CA SER A 840 -11.12 24.76 17.67
C SER A 840 -9.79 25.14 17.04
N ASN A 841 -9.86 25.85 15.92
CA ASN A 841 -8.68 26.41 15.28
C ASN A 841 -8.21 27.75 15.89
N LYS A 842 -8.91 28.23 16.92
CA LYS A 842 -8.61 29.47 17.67
C LYS A 842 -8.76 29.21 19.17
N ALA A 843 -7.80 29.69 19.95
CA ALA A 843 -7.91 29.68 21.40
C ALA A 843 -8.94 30.73 21.88
N GLY A 844 -9.53 30.51 23.06
CA GLY A 844 -10.35 31.51 23.76
C GLY A 844 -11.67 31.88 23.08
N VAL A 845 -12.21 31.01 22.22
CA VAL A 845 -13.54 31.22 21.61
C VAL A 845 -14.65 30.72 22.54
N THR A 846 -15.76 31.45 22.62
CA THR A 846 -16.90 31.11 23.50
C THR A 846 -17.50 29.72 23.23
N GLY A 847 -17.29 29.16 22.03
CA GLY A 847 -17.70 27.79 21.73
C GLY A 847 -16.98 26.71 22.56
N LEU A 848 -15.73 26.96 22.96
CA LEU A 848 -14.98 26.05 23.85
C LEU A 848 -15.57 26.05 25.27
N ASP A 849 -15.90 27.23 25.81
CA ASP A 849 -16.54 27.36 27.12
C ASP A 849 -17.87 26.60 27.19
N LYS A 850 -18.62 26.55 26.07
CA LYS A 850 -19.87 25.78 25.96
C LYS A 850 -19.63 24.27 26.00
N ALA A 851 -18.61 23.79 25.29
CA ALA A 851 -18.22 22.38 25.29
C ALA A 851 -17.78 21.94 26.70
N GLU A 852 -16.96 22.75 27.37
CA GLU A 852 -16.49 22.47 28.73
C GLU A 852 -17.63 22.44 29.75
N LYS A 853 -18.57 23.40 29.68
CA LYS A 853 -19.80 23.38 30.51
C LYS A 853 -20.67 22.15 30.26
N ALA A 854 -20.58 21.55 29.07
CA ALA A 854 -21.27 20.31 28.72
C ALA A 854 -20.47 19.04 29.06
N GLY A 855 -19.28 19.17 29.64
CA GLY A 855 -18.41 18.04 29.98
C GLY A 855 -17.73 17.39 28.76
N ILE A 856 -17.64 18.09 27.63
CA ILE A 856 -17.08 17.56 26.39
C ILE A 856 -15.60 17.95 26.31
N PRO A 857 -14.68 16.98 26.06
CA PRO A 857 -13.27 17.28 25.84
C PRO A 857 -13.04 18.30 24.72
N THR A 858 -12.15 19.26 24.97
CA THR A 858 -11.78 20.29 24.01
C THR A 858 -10.31 20.15 23.58
N ARG A 859 -10.04 20.52 22.32
CA ARG A 859 -8.68 20.63 21.77
C ARG A 859 -8.54 21.92 20.98
N VAL A 860 -7.43 22.64 21.19
CA VAL A 860 -7.11 23.85 20.43
C VAL A 860 -5.95 23.55 19.50
N ILE A 861 -6.20 23.58 18.21
CA ILE A 861 -5.19 23.35 17.17
C ILE A 861 -5.06 24.65 16.39
N ASN A 862 -4.11 25.50 16.78
CA ASN A 862 -3.98 26.80 16.14
C ASN A 862 -3.38 26.65 14.73
N HIS A 863 -4.21 26.82 13.71
CA HIS A 863 -3.80 26.74 12.30
C HIS A 863 -2.62 27.66 11.90
N LYS A 864 -2.33 28.72 12.68
CA LYS A 864 -1.17 29.60 12.45
C LYS A 864 0.17 28.96 12.83
N LEU A 865 0.16 27.87 13.59
CA LEU A 865 1.36 27.14 14.02
C LEU A 865 1.86 26.13 12.99
N TYR A 866 1.11 25.90 11.91
CA TYR A 866 1.42 24.93 10.88
C TYR A 866 1.79 25.64 9.59
N LYS A 867 2.76 25.09 8.86
CA LYS A 867 3.32 25.77 7.66
C LYS A 867 2.32 25.79 6.51
N ASN A 868 1.50 24.76 6.43
CA ASN A 868 0.51 24.58 5.38
C ASN A 868 -0.75 23.92 5.94
N ARG A 869 -1.79 23.88 5.10
CA ARG A 869 -3.10 23.33 5.45
C ARG A 869 -3.05 21.83 5.74
N VAL A 870 -2.26 21.05 5.01
CA VAL A 870 -2.16 19.60 5.18
C VAL A 870 -1.57 19.25 6.55
N GLU A 871 -0.52 19.97 6.98
CA GLU A 871 0.04 19.79 8.33
C GLU A 871 -0.96 20.13 9.43
N PHE A 872 -1.73 21.21 9.25
CA PHE A 872 -2.80 21.57 10.17
C PHE A 872 -3.89 20.49 10.23
N ASP A 873 -4.35 20.01 9.07
CA ASP A 873 -5.38 19.00 8.98
C ASP A 873 -4.92 17.65 9.52
N ASN A 874 -3.65 17.26 9.33
CA ASN A 874 -3.07 16.05 9.93
C ASN A 874 -3.06 16.12 11.47
N ALA A 875 -2.81 17.30 12.04
CA ALA A 875 -2.90 17.48 13.48
C ALA A 875 -4.34 17.38 13.98
N VAL A 876 -5.31 17.91 13.23
CA VAL A 876 -6.74 17.71 13.50
C VAL A 876 -7.10 16.22 13.41
N ASP A 877 -6.65 15.54 12.36
CA ASP A 877 -6.89 14.12 12.09
C ASP A 877 -6.34 13.22 13.20
N HIS A 878 -5.15 13.51 13.71
CA HIS A 878 -4.59 12.76 14.83
C HIS A 878 -5.46 12.84 16.10
N VAL A 879 -6.07 14.00 16.36
CA VAL A 879 -7.05 14.14 17.44
C VAL A 879 -8.34 13.38 17.12
N LEU A 880 -8.79 13.38 15.86
CA LEU A 880 -9.98 12.60 15.49
C LEU A 880 -9.74 11.09 15.70
N GLU A 881 -8.54 10.60 15.42
CA GLU A 881 -8.12 9.21 15.70
C GLU A 881 -7.99 8.92 17.20
N GLU A 882 -7.38 9.83 17.97
CA GLU A 882 -7.26 9.73 19.44
C GLU A 882 -8.63 9.54 20.11
N PHE A 883 -9.66 10.19 19.58
CA PHE A 883 -11.03 10.14 20.11
C PHE A 883 -11.93 9.12 19.40
N SER A 884 -11.41 8.29 18.50
CA SER A 884 -12.17 7.30 17.72
C SER A 884 -13.44 7.90 17.11
N VAL A 885 -13.29 8.98 16.34
CA VAL A 885 -14.43 9.73 15.77
C VAL A 885 -15.03 8.99 14.58
N ASP A 886 -16.37 8.92 14.53
CA ASP A 886 -17.13 8.33 13.43
C ASP A 886 -17.61 9.39 12.42
N ILE A 887 -18.05 10.56 12.91
CA ILE A 887 -18.62 11.65 12.11
C ILE A 887 -18.00 12.98 12.52
N VAL A 888 -17.64 13.82 11.54
CA VAL A 888 -17.08 15.17 11.77
C VAL A 888 -18.10 16.24 11.38
N CYS A 889 -18.47 17.11 12.31
CA CYS A 889 -19.37 18.24 12.06
C CYS A 889 -18.61 19.57 12.01
N LEU A 890 -18.69 20.28 10.89
CA LEU A 890 -18.17 21.62 10.73
C LEU A 890 -19.22 22.65 11.18
N ALA A 891 -19.16 23.04 12.46
CA ALA A 891 -20.13 23.96 13.07
C ALA A 891 -19.60 25.41 13.07
N GLY A 892 -19.64 26.05 11.90
CA GLY A 892 -19.06 27.39 11.73
C GLY A 892 -17.53 27.36 11.77
N PHE A 893 -16.94 26.32 11.17
CA PHE A 893 -15.50 26.16 11.03
C PHE A 893 -15.01 26.97 9.82
N MET A 894 -14.35 28.10 10.08
CA MET A 894 -13.99 29.10 9.07
C MET A 894 -12.66 28.77 8.37
N ARG A 895 -12.41 27.49 8.07
CA ARG A 895 -11.21 27.00 7.37
C ARG A 895 -11.63 26.02 6.29
N ILE A 896 -11.03 26.16 5.11
CA ILE A 896 -11.12 25.17 4.06
C ILE A 896 -10.16 24.04 4.42
N LEU A 897 -10.66 22.80 4.41
CA LEU A 897 -9.88 21.57 4.64
C LEU A 897 -9.14 21.17 3.35
N SER A 898 -8.13 20.32 3.47
CA SER A 898 -7.32 19.81 2.36
C SER A 898 -7.99 18.61 1.69
N GLY A 899 -7.72 18.40 0.40
CA GLY A 899 -8.25 17.25 -0.36
C GLY A 899 -7.98 15.89 0.31
N PRO A 900 -6.74 15.60 0.78
CA PRO A 900 -6.46 14.36 1.49
C PRO A 900 -7.32 14.15 2.74
N PHE A 901 -7.53 15.20 3.53
CA PHE A 901 -8.38 15.13 4.72
C PHE A 901 -9.85 14.88 4.35
N VAL A 902 -10.37 15.60 3.36
CA VAL A 902 -11.74 15.42 2.89
C VAL A 902 -11.95 14.01 2.31
N LYS A 903 -11.00 13.48 1.55
CA LYS A 903 -11.04 12.09 1.03
C LYS A 903 -11.02 11.04 2.13
N LYS A 904 -10.20 11.22 3.16
CA LYS A 904 -10.12 10.28 4.29
C LYS A 904 -11.45 10.18 5.04
N TRP A 905 -12.13 11.32 5.19
CA TRP A 905 -13.40 11.43 5.90
C TRP A 905 -14.61 11.51 4.96
N ASP A 906 -14.47 11.07 3.71
CA ASP A 906 -15.53 11.13 2.71
C ASP A 906 -16.75 10.32 3.16
N GLY A 907 -17.94 10.88 2.94
CA GLY A 907 -19.20 10.33 3.47
C GLY A 907 -19.35 10.37 5.00
N LYS A 908 -18.40 10.94 5.75
CA LYS A 908 -18.41 11.04 7.23
C LYS A 908 -18.29 12.48 7.76
N MET A 909 -18.22 13.48 6.89
CA MET A 909 -18.16 14.88 7.29
C MET A 909 -19.38 15.68 6.86
N LEU A 910 -19.94 16.44 7.79
CA LEU A 910 -21.13 17.28 7.59
C LEU A 910 -20.79 18.75 7.79
N ASN A 911 -21.31 19.60 6.91
CA ASN A 911 -21.23 21.05 7.05
C ASN A 911 -22.63 21.67 6.93
N VAL A 912 -22.86 22.75 7.68
CA VAL A 912 -24.05 23.60 7.54
C VAL A 912 -23.66 24.93 6.89
N HIS A 913 -24.36 25.30 5.83
CA HIS A 913 -24.14 26.50 5.05
C HIS A 913 -25.34 27.47 5.17
N PRO A 914 -25.13 28.78 5.39
CA PRO A 914 -26.19 29.76 5.67
C PRO A 914 -26.99 30.23 4.42
N SER A 915 -27.14 29.37 3.41
CA SER A 915 -27.97 29.60 2.23
C SER A 915 -28.54 28.30 1.66
N LEU A 916 -29.49 28.42 0.72
CA LEU A 916 -29.96 27.29 -0.09
C LEU A 916 -28.97 27.02 -1.22
N LEU A 917 -28.03 26.08 -1.00
CA LEU A 917 -27.12 25.62 -2.04
C LEU A 917 -27.89 24.98 -3.21
N PRO A 918 -27.43 25.15 -4.46
CA PRO A 918 -26.16 25.78 -4.87
C PRO A 918 -26.22 27.31 -5.07
N SER A 919 -27.29 27.99 -4.66
CA SER A 919 -27.59 29.38 -5.08
C SER A 919 -26.56 30.44 -4.64
N PHE A 920 -26.15 30.44 -3.36
CA PHE A 920 -25.24 31.46 -2.81
C PHE A 920 -24.13 30.80 -1.98
N LYS A 921 -22.99 30.49 -2.64
CA LYS A 921 -21.84 29.81 -2.03
C LYS A 921 -20.89 30.79 -1.30
N GLY A 922 -20.04 30.24 -0.42
CA GLY A 922 -18.99 30.99 0.25
C GLY A 922 -19.45 31.81 1.47
N SER A 923 -18.51 32.52 2.10
CA SER A 923 -18.67 33.09 3.45
C SER A 923 -19.65 34.25 3.58
N ASN A 924 -20.04 34.90 2.48
CA ASN A 924 -20.84 36.13 2.47
C ASN A 924 -22.28 35.89 1.98
N ALA A 925 -22.82 34.70 2.22
CA ALA A 925 -24.07 34.27 1.59
C ALA A 925 -25.27 35.18 1.91
N HIS A 926 -25.36 35.75 3.12
CA HIS A 926 -26.44 36.68 3.49
C HIS A 926 -26.35 38.03 2.76
N GLU A 927 -25.15 38.55 2.50
CA GLU A 927 -24.95 39.77 1.71
C GLU A 927 -25.43 39.54 0.28
N GLN A 928 -25.00 38.44 -0.34
CA GLN A 928 -25.39 38.05 -1.70
C GLN A 928 -26.91 37.87 -1.83
N VAL A 929 -27.57 37.30 -0.81
CA VAL A 929 -29.04 37.12 -0.79
C VAL A 929 -29.76 38.48 -0.79
N LEU A 930 -29.29 39.43 0.00
CA LEU A 930 -29.90 40.77 0.07
C LEU A 930 -29.62 41.58 -1.20
N GLU A 931 -28.40 41.50 -1.73
CA GLU A 931 -28.02 42.14 -3.00
C GLU A 931 -28.81 41.59 -4.19
N ALA A 932 -29.04 40.28 -4.23
CA ALA A 932 -29.84 39.63 -5.27
C ALA A 932 -31.34 39.95 -5.17
N GLY A 933 -31.79 40.55 -4.05
CA GLY A 933 -33.20 40.93 -3.85
C GLY A 933 -34.18 39.75 -3.78
N VAL A 934 -33.69 38.53 -3.53
CA VAL A 934 -34.53 37.34 -3.44
C VAL A 934 -35.43 37.40 -2.21
N ARG A 935 -36.60 36.76 -2.28
CA ARG A 935 -37.60 36.78 -1.20
C ARG A 935 -37.58 35.53 -0.32
N ILE A 936 -36.76 34.55 -0.68
CA ILE A 936 -36.56 33.29 0.03
C ILE A 936 -35.06 32.97 -0.01
N THR A 937 -34.51 32.59 1.14
CA THR A 937 -33.19 31.99 1.32
C THR A 937 -33.35 30.79 2.26
N GLY A 938 -32.31 30.37 2.98
CA GLY A 938 -32.39 29.28 3.92
C GLY A 938 -31.04 28.87 4.47
N CYS A 939 -30.93 27.63 4.91
CA CYS A 939 -29.65 26.97 5.18
C CYS A 939 -29.65 25.56 4.58
N THR A 940 -28.45 25.02 4.36
CA THR A 940 -28.23 23.71 3.76
C THR A 940 -27.27 22.90 4.61
N VAL A 941 -27.63 21.66 4.95
CA VAL A 941 -26.69 20.68 5.51
C VAL A 941 -26.30 19.71 4.41
N HIS A 942 -25.01 19.50 4.22
CA HIS A 942 -24.49 18.66 3.14
C HIS A 942 -23.25 17.87 3.60
N PHE A 943 -22.95 16.78 2.90
CA PHE A 943 -21.65 16.12 3.02
C PHE A 943 -20.56 17.07 2.53
N VAL A 944 -19.41 17.11 3.21
CA VAL A 944 -18.28 17.93 2.74
C VAL A 944 -17.64 17.26 1.53
N ALA A 945 -17.41 18.02 0.46
CA ALA A 945 -16.67 17.60 -0.73
C ALA A 945 -15.40 18.45 -0.89
N GLU A 946 -14.48 18.03 -1.76
CA GLU A 946 -13.23 18.78 -2.01
C GLU A 946 -13.52 20.20 -2.54
N ASP A 947 -14.53 20.32 -3.39
CA ASP A 947 -15.04 21.61 -3.85
C ASP A 947 -15.95 22.24 -2.79
N VAL A 948 -15.68 23.51 -2.48
CA VAL A 948 -16.40 24.28 -1.45
C VAL A 948 -17.89 24.35 -1.79
N ASP A 949 -18.72 23.98 -0.81
CA ASP A 949 -20.18 23.99 -0.89
C ASP A 949 -20.74 23.21 -2.11
N ALA A 950 -20.07 22.13 -2.51
CA ALA A 950 -20.44 21.30 -3.65
C ALA A 950 -20.85 19.86 -3.30
N GLY A 951 -20.79 19.49 -2.02
CA GLY A 951 -21.15 18.14 -1.62
C GLY A 951 -22.65 17.88 -1.58
N GLN A 952 -23.02 16.61 -1.49
CA GLN A 952 -24.41 16.18 -1.63
C GLN A 952 -25.28 16.68 -0.47
N ILE A 953 -26.44 17.23 -0.82
CA ILE A 953 -27.36 17.92 0.09
C ILE A 953 -28.19 16.91 0.89
N ILE A 954 -28.13 16.96 2.21
CA ILE A 954 -28.88 16.09 3.13
C ILE A 954 -30.22 16.73 3.50
N LEU A 955 -30.20 17.96 4.00
CA LEU A 955 -31.39 18.74 4.36
C LEU A 955 -31.24 20.21 3.97
N GLN A 956 -32.37 20.85 3.69
CA GLN A 956 -32.47 22.29 3.49
C GLN A 956 -33.71 22.84 4.20
N GLU A 957 -33.60 24.05 4.74
CA GLU A 957 -34.75 24.75 5.32
C GLU A 957 -34.83 26.16 4.75
N ALA A 958 -35.96 26.47 4.14
CA ALA A 958 -36.22 27.77 3.53
C ALA A 958 -36.64 28.80 4.59
N VAL A 959 -36.10 30.01 4.47
CA VAL A 959 -36.33 31.14 5.35
C VAL A 959 -36.74 32.35 4.51
N PRO A 960 -37.84 33.04 4.83
CA PRO A 960 -38.27 34.21 4.07
C PRO A 960 -37.31 35.38 4.28
N VAL A 961 -37.05 36.15 3.21
CA VAL A 961 -36.34 37.43 3.25
C VAL A 961 -37.37 38.55 3.27
N LYS A 962 -37.42 39.31 4.37
CA LYS A 962 -38.39 40.37 4.60
C LYS A 962 -37.86 41.69 4.04
N ARG A 963 -38.80 42.55 3.64
CA ARG A 963 -38.48 43.91 3.18
C ARG A 963 -37.86 44.69 4.34
N GLY A 964 -36.66 45.22 4.14
CA GLY A 964 -35.89 45.94 5.17
C GLY A 964 -34.99 45.05 6.04
N ASP A 965 -34.83 43.76 5.71
CA ASP A 965 -33.83 42.93 6.39
C ASP A 965 -32.41 43.49 6.19
N THR A 966 -31.64 43.48 7.27
CA THR A 966 -30.19 43.67 7.26
C THR A 966 -29.51 42.30 7.31
N VAL A 967 -28.20 42.25 7.05
CA VAL A 967 -27.42 41.00 7.19
C VAL A 967 -27.61 40.39 8.59
N ALA A 968 -27.65 41.22 9.63
CA ALA A 968 -27.84 40.77 11.01
C ALA A 968 -29.23 40.15 11.24
N THR A 969 -30.31 40.84 10.84
CA THR A 969 -31.68 40.35 11.06
C THR A 969 -32.00 39.11 10.22
N LEU A 970 -31.40 38.99 9.03
CA LEU A 970 -31.50 37.80 8.20
C LEU A 970 -30.68 36.65 8.79
N SER A 971 -29.44 36.92 9.23
CA SER A 971 -28.56 35.92 9.84
C SER A 971 -29.17 35.31 11.10
N GLU A 972 -29.78 36.12 11.97
CA GLU A 972 -30.50 35.60 13.15
C GLU A 972 -31.64 34.65 12.76
N ARG A 973 -32.36 34.96 11.68
CA ARG A 973 -33.47 34.13 11.21
C ARG A 973 -32.98 32.82 10.59
N VAL A 974 -31.92 32.88 9.78
CA VAL A 974 -31.31 31.68 9.18
C VAL A 974 -30.69 30.79 10.26
N LYS A 975 -30.07 31.40 11.28
CA LYS A 975 -29.49 30.69 12.41
C LYS A 975 -30.51 29.84 13.19
N VAL A 976 -31.76 30.30 13.31
CA VAL A 976 -32.84 29.49 13.90
C VAL A 976 -33.11 28.23 13.07
N ALA A 977 -33.07 28.34 11.74
CA ALA A 977 -33.20 27.19 10.84
C ALA A 977 -31.98 26.24 10.93
N GLU A 978 -30.76 26.78 10.99
CA GLU A 978 -29.54 25.98 11.16
C GLU A 978 -29.57 25.14 12.44
N HIS A 979 -30.07 25.71 13.55
CA HIS A 979 -30.17 25.02 14.84
C HIS A 979 -31.17 23.87 14.81
N LYS A 980 -32.09 23.88 13.85
CA LYS A 980 -33.07 22.81 13.65
C LYS A 980 -32.52 21.73 12.72
N ILE A 981 -32.12 22.07 11.50
CA ILE A 981 -31.79 21.05 10.50
C ILE A 981 -30.40 20.45 10.65
N PHE A 982 -29.44 21.13 11.30
CA PHE A 982 -28.10 20.57 11.44
C PHE A 982 -28.04 19.37 12.38
N PRO A 983 -28.65 19.41 13.58
CA PRO A 983 -28.79 18.21 14.39
C PRO A 983 -29.64 17.11 13.73
N GLU A 984 -30.71 17.48 13.01
CA GLU A 984 -31.58 16.51 12.31
C GLU A 984 -30.81 15.74 11.23
N ALA A 985 -30.05 16.44 10.39
CA ALA A 985 -29.19 15.81 9.39
C ALA A 985 -28.11 14.92 10.02
N LEU A 986 -27.54 15.36 11.14
CA LEU A 986 -26.59 14.53 11.89
C LEU A 986 -27.25 13.23 12.40
N GLN A 987 -28.49 13.28 12.91
CA GLN A 987 -29.22 12.08 13.32
C GLN A 987 -29.46 11.14 12.13
N LEU A 988 -29.88 11.67 10.96
CA LEU A 988 -30.12 10.86 9.76
C LEU A 988 -28.86 10.12 9.29
N VAL A 989 -27.70 10.76 9.36
CA VAL A 989 -26.43 10.14 8.98
C VAL A 989 -25.97 9.14 10.03
N ALA A 990 -26.05 9.50 11.31
CA ALA A 990 -25.67 8.63 12.43
C ALA A 990 -26.55 7.38 12.57
N SER A 991 -27.85 7.49 12.29
CA SER A 991 -28.77 6.35 12.28
C SER A 991 -28.61 5.47 11.03
N GLY A 992 -27.79 5.89 10.06
CA GLY A 992 -27.63 5.24 8.77
C GLY A 992 -28.79 5.44 7.78
N ALA A 993 -29.78 6.28 8.10
CA ALA A 993 -30.91 6.57 7.21
C ALA A 993 -30.46 7.27 5.93
N VAL A 994 -29.38 8.07 6.02
CA VAL A 994 -28.72 8.74 4.90
C VAL A 994 -27.25 8.37 4.88
N ARG A 995 -26.75 7.90 3.73
CA ARG A 995 -25.32 7.69 3.51
C ARG A 995 -24.89 8.15 2.12
N LEU A 996 -23.60 8.44 1.96
CA LEU A 996 -23.01 8.67 0.65
C LEU A 996 -22.63 7.30 0.03
N GLY A 997 -23.15 7.01 -1.16
CA GLY A 997 -22.86 5.79 -1.91
C GLY A 997 -21.51 5.86 -2.63
N GLU A 998 -20.99 4.70 -3.05
CA GLU A 998 -19.72 4.59 -3.78
C GLU A 998 -19.73 5.32 -5.14
N ASP A 999 -20.91 5.61 -5.69
CA ASP A 999 -21.10 6.41 -6.91
C ASP A 999 -21.14 7.93 -6.65
N GLY A 1000 -20.91 8.35 -5.40
CA GLY A 1000 -20.92 9.75 -4.97
C GLY A 1000 -22.31 10.35 -4.81
N LYS A 1001 -23.39 9.54 -4.84
CA LYS A 1001 -24.77 10.01 -4.64
C LYS A 1001 -25.30 9.67 -3.26
N ILE A 1002 -26.31 10.41 -2.81
CA ILE A 1002 -27.00 10.09 -1.55
C ILE A 1002 -27.85 8.83 -1.73
N CYS A 1003 -27.63 7.87 -0.85
CA CYS A 1003 -28.49 6.71 -0.66
C CYS A 1003 -29.34 6.92 0.59
N TRP A 1004 -30.66 6.92 0.40
CA TRP A 1004 -31.61 6.82 1.49
C TRP A 1004 -31.86 5.34 1.77
N ILE A 1005 -31.55 4.88 2.99
CA ILE A 1005 -31.92 3.54 3.42
C ILE A 1005 -33.38 3.62 3.84
N THR A 1006 -34.28 3.25 2.93
CA THR A 1006 -35.70 3.07 3.25
C THR A 1006 -35.84 1.90 4.23
N GLY A 1007 -36.00 2.22 5.51
CA GLY A 1007 -36.45 1.28 6.54
C GLY A 1007 -37.89 1.61 6.93
N GLN A 1008 -38.80 0.69 6.60
CA GLN A 1008 -40.26 0.66 6.80
C GLN A 1008 -41.13 1.27 5.70
#